data_AF-A0A7R9IW90-F1
#
_entry.id   AF-A0A7R9IW90-F1
#
_cell.length_a   1.000
_cell.length_b   1.000
_cell.length_c   1.000
_cell.angle_alpha   90.00
_cell.angle_beta   90.00
_cell.angle_gamma   90.00
#
_symmetry.space_group_name_H-M   'P 1'
#
loop_
_entity.id
_entity.type
_entity.pdbx_description
1 polymer ?
#
loop_
_entity_poly.entity_id
_entity_poly.type
_entity_poly.pdbx_seq_one_letter_code
_entity_poly.pdbx_strand_id
1 'polypeptide(L)'
;MERELKELKKLLSDPIRYKELEDKLASMPDPKMYKEMEAKFSSMIDPEEYKNLQDAYEQEKETQKADTKILKRELQELRKQLFSQSPQEKDELINELRKELLVKVEMEETLNNTKNKLANLKEVSETNKETIHTLEENVKQLTEQFKRAQEEKHKLEGLVEQLQEKEEALLSKLKVSGKDLEEIIPAHEGSNEKMYLAGVVSNLEGQLTALQERMKEAEKTSGEELARDNARISELEEEVGMHKDKIARLLQEIEELKQKLKVVKETAQDKDTNKLEEMRLIEAKLKALQETSKTDKEEKKKLQAELEALKMPVEQGNDQALRAEAKNLKYLLSNKTEEVAKLQAEIYTLQGTITKIKNDSNQLEEKNDKLVKENDIHLADIDRLMKEIEMLKSDKKPTEELEKLKNDNVNLDNELKSLKVNINNLDSEVSKLQDDKLNLSQEINKLKEERIKLSNTLESFKTDKNDLSKKNVNLTANNDKLRKEIEKLNQERQELIDSHDKAVKNMQYTFEKKLADISITSETILRESFEKLKEKDHTSEIDLESFEKDSKLRLHVLSTMHEQELQRLKMEQQKEIDRLKKEHTDEINSIKKEHKLEIDKLNKVNAENMSHLKAAYETDLRATKEQHNKSIVRLQEMFEEELESQKSDYEADLFMLRESIEQIRASGSLDRSMTASLIDVKSLEKPLKTDLDKSFPELALKPSPDLPDFPTIKFSLSDVGEKIPTSAVQIEELDKEKETHIKQLDDANKKLEKEKEKLHRKFRKNLVDFEKQNQTELENYRKALGKTQEDEKEKLQAALKKLENENNAKLTILRAKYNKMMNEERKRFTKESEKLKADSKELSLSKMEVYEVKPSRKRSLDELSGQVQKELEESAKLELSLLEKLGAAEEREDAHPDSALSLPATPVEKILHKILHSGIDMLTFAELSLLHQTVCSATSQMILQEGTPRLGFEVPEMPVTIPGLAPDDKRVLLQRVAALEVEVMKRHQEKQKKVYELESNLRKEKKRLHEMREVLNNEQRHNLELQNRIGLQSQSMADLEVQREILQRRSSYHESRVHEYIGQLEAERSKVRSLEDDLSKERSHVKHLEALLESERKRVMEAKLKDSSYIESMRQQLDTALDSETKLRRKLVDQVPHRDRDRGSCRCNYALTETTTAKLTEIKEELCHERVRVVELEAALASGREMLLDLEIREEKSRKQVDTEREVSVRLQTEVAVLQGQRESLQTQA
;
A
#
# COMPACT_ATOMS: atom_id res chain seq x y z
N MET A 1 1.19 -35.15 -22.73
CA MET A 1 1.64 -35.40 -21.35
C MET A 1 2.48 -34.27 -20.80
N GLU A 2 3.80 -34.13 -21.05
CA GLU A 2 4.62 -33.11 -20.36
C GLU A 2 4.08 -31.67 -20.42
N ARG A 3 3.50 -31.27 -21.56
CA ARG A 3 2.88 -29.94 -21.72
C ARG A 3 1.63 -29.77 -20.84
N GLU A 4 0.79 -30.79 -20.75
CA GLU A 4 -0.39 -30.84 -19.86
C GLU A 4 0.02 -30.95 -18.39
N LEU A 5 1.10 -31.66 -18.08
CA LEU A 5 1.68 -31.78 -16.74
C LEU A 5 2.28 -30.45 -16.28
N LYS A 6 2.82 -29.66 -17.21
CA LYS A 6 3.29 -28.29 -16.98
C LYS A 6 2.14 -27.29 -16.80
N GLU A 7 1.02 -27.47 -17.49
CA GLU A 7 -0.21 -26.70 -17.25
C GLU A 7 -0.89 -27.08 -15.93
N LEU A 8 -0.97 -28.37 -15.59
CA LEU A 8 -1.49 -28.86 -14.31
C LEU A 8 -0.67 -28.35 -13.12
N LYS A 9 0.68 -28.38 -13.21
CA LYS A 9 1.54 -27.75 -12.19
C LYS A 9 1.29 -26.24 -12.06
N LYS A 10 0.94 -25.56 -13.15
CA LYS A 10 0.61 -24.12 -13.17
C LYS A 10 -0.82 -23.81 -12.68
N LEU A 11 -1.70 -24.81 -12.63
CA LEU A 11 -3.05 -24.72 -12.05
C LEU A 11 -3.07 -25.09 -10.56
N LEU A 12 -2.24 -26.04 -10.15
CA LEU A 12 -2.09 -26.48 -8.75
C LEU A 12 -1.25 -25.53 -7.89
N SER A 13 -0.44 -24.66 -8.51
CA SER A 13 0.35 -23.64 -7.80
C SER A 13 -0.40 -22.32 -7.54
N ASP A 14 -1.67 -22.21 -7.93
CA ASP A 14 -2.52 -21.03 -7.74
C ASP A 14 -3.64 -21.36 -6.74
N PRO A 15 -3.53 -20.94 -5.46
CA PRO A 15 -4.51 -21.28 -4.42
C PRO A 15 -5.91 -20.76 -4.72
N ILE A 16 -6.04 -19.68 -5.48
CA ILE A 16 -7.33 -19.07 -5.83
C ILE A 16 -8.03 -19.94 -6.86
N ARG A 17 -7.30 -20.38 -7.90
CA ARG A 17 -7.84 -21.32 -8.90
C ARG A 17 -8.13 -22.71 -8.37
N TYR A 18 -7.34 -23.18 -7.40
CA TYR A 18 -7.64 -24.43 -6.70
C TYR A 18 -8.98 -24.33 -5.97
N LYS A 19 -9.21 -23.23 -5.23
CA LYS A 19 -10.47 -22.97 -4.53
C LYS A 19 -11.65 -22.77 -5.48
N GLU A 20 -11.47 -22.08 -6.62
CA GLU A 20 -12.50 -22.01 -7.66
C GLU A 20 -12.86 -23.39 -8.25
N LEU A 21 -11.91 -24.33 -8.34
CA LEU A 21 -12.16 -25.70 -8.78
C LEU A 21 -12.89 -26.51 -7.71
N GLU A 22 -12.55 -26.30 -6.44
CA GLU A 22 -13.20 -26.90 -5.28
C GLU A 22 -14.66 -26.43 -5.15
N ASP A 23 -14.91 -25.13 -5.25
CA ASP A 23 -16.24 -24.52 -5.28
C ASP A 23 -17.05 -24.98 -6.52
N LYS A 24 -16.41 -25.14 -7.68
CA LYS A 24 -17.05 -25.72 -8.88
C LYS A 24 -17.42 -27.19 -8.69
N LEU A 25 -16.55 -28.00 -8.07
CA LEU A 25 -16.85 -29.39 -7.72
C LEU A 25 -18.03 -29.48 -6.75
N ALA A 26 -18.04 -28.64 -5.71
CA ALA A 26 -19.13 -28.57 -4.73
C ALA A 26 -20.47 -28.11 -5.34
N SER A 27 -20.45 -27.36 -6.45
CA SER A 27 -21.64 -26.88 -7.15
C SER A 27 -22.28 -27.88 -8.14
N MET A 28 -21.63 -29.02 -8.43
CA MET A 28 -22.12 -29.97 -9.45
C MET A 28 -23.24 -30.89 -8.92
N PRO A 29 -24.40 -30.99 -9.60
CA PRO A 29 -25.59 -31.65 -9.05
C PRO A 29 -25.70 -33.17 -9.27
N ASP A 30 -24.75 -33.84 -9.95
CA ASP A 30 -24.84 -35.29 -10.26
C ASP A 30 -23.71 -36.13 -9.61
N PRO A 31 -24.03 -36.97 -8.60
CA PRO A 31 -23.07 -37.88 -7.96
C PRO A 31 -22.41 -38.91 -8.87
N LYS A 32 -22.94 -39.20 -10.07
CA LYS A 32 -22.28 -40.11 -11.03
C LYS A 32 -21.02 -39.50 -11.64
N MET A 33 -21.06 -38.19 -11.95
CA MET A 33 -19.93 -37.50 -12.57
C MET A 33 -18.75 -37.37 -11.60
N TYR A 34 -19.04 -37.30 -10.29
CA TYR A 34 -18.03 -37.37 -9.23
C TYR A 34 -17.24 -38.69 -9.28
N LYS A 35 -17.94 -39.83 -9.41
CA LYS A 35 -17.29 -41.15 -9.49
C LYS A 35 -16.48 -41.37 -10.77
N GLU A 36 -16.86 -40.74 -11.88
CA GLU A 36 -16.05 -40.78 -13.12
C GLU A 36 -14.79 -39.90 -13.02
N MET A 37 -14.84 -38.77 -12.33
CA MET A 37 -13.65 -37.96 -12.05
C MET A 37 -12.73 -38.62 -11.02
N GLU A 38 -13.29 -39.22 -9.96
CA GLU A 38 -12.55 -39.99 -8.96
C GLU A 38 -11.83 -41.18 -9.62
N ALA A 39 -12.51 -41.94 -10.50
CA ALA A 39 -11.89 -43.00 -11.29
C ALA A 39 -10.79 -42.50 -12.24
N LYS A 40 -10.91 -41.28 -12.80
CA LYS A 40 -9.85 -40.66 -13.61
C LYS A 40 -8.65 -40.26 -12.75
N PHE A 41 -8.85 -39.64 -11.59
CA PHE A 41 -7.77 -39.30 -10.67
C PHE A 41 -7.03 -40.55 -10.16
N SER A 42 -7.76 -41.61 -9.80
CA SER A 42 -7.18 -42.91 -9.44
C SER A 42 -6.39 -43.59 -10.58
N SER A 43 -6.56 -43.15 -11.84
CA SER A 43 -5.79 -43.66 -12.99
C SER A 43 -4.55 -42.82 -13.34
N MET A 44 -4.35 -41.68 -12.67
CA MET A 44 -3.28 -40.71 -12.97
C MET A 44 -2.15 -40.68 -11.93
N ILE A 45 -2.33 -41.32 -10.78
CA ILE A 45 -1.30 -41.51 -9.75
C ILE A 45 -0.73 -42.92 -9.93
N ASP A 46 0.58 -43.09 -9.80
CA ASP A 46 1.20 -44.41 -9.86
C ASP A 46 0.58 -45.31 -8.78
N PRO A 47 -0.03 -46.46 -9.13
CA PRO A 47 -0.65 -47.36 -8.16
C PRO A 47 0.32 -47.82 -7.07
N GLU A 48 1.62 -47.86 -7.33
CA GLU A 48 2.64 -48.26 -6.36
C GLU A 48 2.97 -47.11 -5.40
N GLU A 49 3.04 -45.85 -5.84
CA GLU A 49 3.18 -44.69 -4.92
C GLU A 49 1.93 -44.48 -4.07
N TYR A 50 0.73 -44.54 -4.67
CA TYR A 50 -0.53 -44.39 -3.92
C TYR A 50 -0.67 -45.50 -2.87
N LYS A 51 -0.33 -46.75 -3.24
CA LYS A 51 -0.32 -47.87 -2.32
C LYS A 51 0.74 -47.72 -1.23
N ASN A 52 1.96 -47.27 -1.55
CA ASN A 52 2.99 -47.03 -0.53
C ASN A 52 2.58 -45.93 0.47
N LEU A 53 1.90 -44.87 0.02
CA LEU A 53 1.31 -43.85 0.87
C LEU A 53 0.16 -44.40 1.73
N GLN A 54 -0.70 -45.25 1.16
CA GLN A 54 -1.79 -45.89 1.89
C GLN A 54 -1.27 -46.92 2.91
N ASP A 55 -0.31 -47.75 2.54
CA ASP A 55 0.34 -48.74 3.40
C ASP A 55 1.10 -48.03 4.54
N ALA A 56 1.79 -46.91 4.28
CA ALA A 56 2.43 -46.08 5.31
C ALA A 56 1.40 -45.45 6.27
N TYR A 57 0.29 -44.92 5.75
CA TYR A 57 -0.80 -44.36 6.56
C TYR A 57 -1.51 -45.44 7.39
N GLU A 58 -1.71 -46.64 6.84
CA GLU A 58 -2.25 -47.78 7.59
C GLU A 58 -1.25 -48.30 8.63
N GLN A 59 0.05 -48.27 8.35
CA GLN A 59 1.11 -48.61 9.30
C GLN A 59 1.18 -47.60 10.45
N GLU A 60 1.09 -46.29 10.18
CA GLU A 60 1.02 -45.24 11.22
C GLU A 60 -0.27 -45.36 12.06
N LYS A 61 -1.38 -45.72 11.42
CA LYS A 61 -2.66 -45.97 12.10
C LYS A 61 -2.63 -47.23 12.97
N GLU A 62 -1.92 -48.28 12.57
CA GLU A 62 -1.73 -49.48 13.39
C GLU A 62 -0.70 -49.27 14.52
N THR A 63 0.36 -48.47 14.34
CA THR A 63 1.25 -48.09 15.46
C THR A 63 0.51 -47.21 16.47
N GLN A 64 -0.22 -46.19 16.05
CA GLN A 64 -1.08 -45.40 16.96
C GLN A 64 -2.10 -46.27 17.71
N LYS A 65 -2.71 -47.28 17.06
CA LYS A 65 -3.56 -48.26 17.73
C LYS A 65 -2.78 -49.15 18.70
N ALA A 66 -1.56 -49.56 18.37
CA ALA A 66 -0.70 -50.37 19.23
C ALA A 66 -0.31 -49.59 20.49
N ASP A 67 0.13 -48.34 20.35
CA ASP A 67 0.49 -47.46 21.46
C ASP A 67 -0.73 -47.17 22.35
N THR A 68 -1.89 -46.87 21.75
CA THR A 68 -3.16 -46.73 22.48
C THR A 68 -3.54 -48.02 23.24
N LYS A 69 -3.16 -49.20 22.74
CA LYS A 69 -3.43 -50.51 23.35
C LYS A 69 -2.40 -50.87 24.44
N ILE A 70 -1.18 -50.36 24.34
CA ILE A 70 -0.15 -50.42 25.39
C ILE A 70 -0.57 -49.52 26.55
N LEU A 71 -0.85 -48.24 26.29
CA LEU A 71 -1.39 -47.28 27.27
C LEU A 71 -2.65 -47.79 27.98
N LYS A 72 -3.59 -48.43 27.25
CA LYS A 72 -4.77 -49.05 27.87
C LYS A 72 -4.44 -50.24 28.77
N ARG A 73 -3.42 -51.04 28.48
CA ARG A 73 -2.95 -52.12 29.35
C ARG A 73 -2.24 -51.57 30.58
N GLU A 74 -1.36 -50.59 30.42
CA GLU A 74 -0.64 -49.93 31.52
C GLU A 74 -1.63 -49.25 32.48
N LEU A 75 -2.61 -48.49 31.97
CA LEU A 75 -3.70 -47.93 32.78
C LEU A 75 -4.56 -49.00 33.47
N GLN A 76 -4.73 -50.17 32.87
CA GLN A 76 -5.49 -51.28 33.46
C GLN A 76 -4.69 -52.00 34.55
N GLU A 77 -3.36 -52.13 34.39
CA GLU A 77 -2.47 -52.72 35.39
C GLU A 77 -2.24 -51.76 36.57
N LEU A 78 -2.03 -50.47 36.30
CA LEU A 78 -2.04 -49.41 37.30
C LEU A 78 -3.36 -49.38 38.08
N ARG A 79 -4.52 -49.56 37.42
CA ARG A 79 -5.82 -49.69 38.11
C ARG A 79 -5.89 -50.89 39.06
N LYS A 80 -5.31 -52.05 38.69
CA LYS A 80 -5.25 -53.23 39.57
C LYS A 80 -4.36 -52.95 40.79
N GLN A 81 -3.17 -52.38 40.56
CA GLN A 81 -2.23 -51.98 41.62
C GLN A 81 -2.88 -50.98 42.59
N LEU A 82 -3.56 -49.96 42.03
CA LEU A 82 -4.37 -49.03 42.83
C LEU A 82 -5.36 -49.79 43.70
N PHE A 83 -6.17 -50.70 43.14
CA PHE A 83 -7.21 -51.39 43.91
C PHE A 83 -6.69 -52.20 45.09
N SER A 84 -5.47 -52.75 45.01
CA SER A 84 -4.83 -53.53 46.08
C SER A 84 -4.22 -52.72 47.23
N GLN A 85 -4.01 -51.40 47.09
CA GLN A 85 -3.35 -50.57 48.10
C GLN A 85 -4.34 -49.90 49.07
N SER A 86 -3.82 -49.48 50.23
CA SER A 86 -4.60 -48.79 51.27
C SER A 86 -5.01 -47.37 50.83
N PRO A 87 -5.97 -46.71 51.51
CA PRO A 87 -6.43 -45.38 51.12
C PRO A 87 -5.33 -44.30 51.11
N GLN A 88 -4.37 -44.33 52.05
CA GLN A 88 -3.27 -43.36 52.04
C GLN A 88 -2.28 -43.60 50.91
N GLU A 89 -1.88 -44.86 50.68
CA GLU A 89 -1.00 -45.24 49.55
C GLU A 89 -1.64 -44.92 48.19
N LYS A 90 -2.98 -45.02 48.08
CA LYS A 90 -3.72 -44.59 46.88
C LYS A 90 -3.59 -43.10 46.63
N ASP A 91 -3.73 -42.26 47.66
CA ASP A 91 -3.63 -40.81 47.50
C ASP A 91 -2.18 -40.37 47.20
N GLU A 92 -1.17 -41.04 47.78
CA GLU A 92 0.24 -40.85 47.39
C GLU A 92 0.48 -41.27 45.94
N LEU A 93 0.08 -42.47 45.52
CA LEU A 93 0.29 -42.96 44.15
C LEU A 93 -0.49 -42.13 43.10
N ILE A 94 -1.66 -41.60 43.45
CA ILE A 94 -2.42 -40.66 42.62
C ILE A 94 -1.67 -39.32 42.49
N ASN A 95 -1.01 -38.85 43.54
CA ASN A 95 -0.21 -37.62 43.49
C ASN A 95 1.11 -37.81 42.72
N GLU A 96 1.79 -38.96 42.85
CA GLU A 96 2.94 -39.32 42.01
C GLU A 96 2.54 -39.41 40.52
N LEU A 97 1.45 -40.10 40.19
CA LEU A 97 0.92 -40.19 38.82
C LEU A 97 0.51 -38.81 38.26
N ARG A 98 -0.02 -37.91 39.10
CA ARG A 98 -0.33 -36.53 38.70
C ARG A 98 0.93 -35.72 38.38
N LYS A 99 2.01 -35.87 39.17
CA LYS A 99 3.30 -35.23 38.88
C LYS A 99 3.89 -35.74 37.56
N GLU A 100 3.89 -37.06 37.33
CA GLU A 100 4.36 -37.63 36.06
C GLU A 100 3.53 -37.16 34.85
N LEU A 101 2.19 -37.09 34.98
CA LEU A 101 1.35 -36.58 33.90
C LEU A 101 1.61 -35.09 33.62
N LEU A 102 1.82 -34.29 34.66
CA LEU A 102 2.09 -32.86 34.51
C LEU A 102 3.40 -32.62 33.75
N VAL A 103 4.49 -33.31 34.15
CA VAL A 103 5.79 -33.23 33.44
C VAL A 103 5.68 -33.69 31.99
N LYS A 104 4.87 -34.73 31.70
CA LYS A 104 4.63 -35.17 30.31
C LYS A 104 3.85 -34.13 29.49
N VAL A 105 2.84 -33.48 30.07
CA VAL A 105 2.09 -32.39 29.41
C VAL A 105 2.99 -31.17 29.16
N GLU A 106 3.82 -30.78 30.13
CA GLU A 106 4.80 -29.69 29.98
C GLU A 106 5.85 -30.00 28.90
N MET A 107 6.32 -31.25 28.82
CA MET A 107 7.19 -31.70 27.72
C MET A 107 6.51 -31.66 26.35
N GLU A 108 5.23 -32.01 26.28
CA GLU A 108 4.47 -32.04 25.01
C GLU A 108 4.10 -30.62 24.54
N GLU A 109 3.79 -29.72 25.47
CA GLU A 109 3.57 -28.30 25.22
C GLU A 109 4.86 -27.57 24.81
N THR A 110 6.00 -27.85 25.46
CA THR A 110 7.31 -27.31 25.03
C THR A 110 7.79 -27.90 23.69
N LEU A 111 7.46 -29.16 23.38
CA LEU A 111 7.69 -29.75 22.06
C LEU A 111 6.83 -29.11 20.97
N ASN A 112 5.56 -28.81 21.24
CA ASN A 112 4.70 -28.10 20.29
C ASN A 112 5.12 -26.65 20.11
N ASN A 113 5.49 -25.94 21.18
CA ASN A 113 6.01 -24.57 21.08
C ASN A 113 7.34 -24.48 20.30
N THR A 114 8.21 -25.49 20.42
CA THR A 114 9.44 -25.56 19.61
C THR A 114 9.18 -25.96 18.15
N LYS A 115 8.24 -26.87 17.88
CA LYS A 115 7.76 -27.15 16.50
C LYS A 115 7.17 -25.91 15.84
N ASN A 116 6.35 -25.13 16.57
CA ASN A 116 5.75 -23.89 16.07
C ASN A 116 6.82 -22.83 15.79
N LYS A 117 7.80 -22.63 16.69
CA LYS A 117 8.95 -21.74 16.40
C LYS A 117 9.76 -22.19 15.18
N LEU A 118 9.96 -23.50 14.98
CA LEU A 118 10.67 -24.03 13.82
C LEU A 118 9.87 -23.83 12.52
N ALA A 119 8.55 -23.98 12.56
CA ALA A 119 7.66 -23.68 11.44
C ALA A 119 7.73 -22.19 11.06
N ASN A 120 7.62 -21.28 12.03
CA ASN A 120 7.69 -19.84 11.79
C ASN A 120 9.07 -19.42 11.23
N LEU A 121 10.18 -20.01 11.70
CA LEU A 121 11.51 -19.75 11.13
C LEU A 121 11.66 -20.27 9.69
N LYS A 122 10.95 -21.35 9.35
CA LYS A 122 10.91 -21.89 7.99
C LYS A 122 10.06 -21.00 7.07
N GLU A 123 8.92 -20.51 7.55
CA GLU A 123 8.06 -19.53 6.87
C GLU A 123 8.79 -18.20 6.63
N VAL A 124 9.60 -17.72 7.59
CA VAL A 124 10.47 -16.54 7.41
C VAL A 124 11.62 -16.82 6.42
N SER A 125 12.13 -18.05 6.35
CA SER A 125 13.11 -18.47 5.32
C SER A 125 12.49 -18.52 3.92
N GLU A 126 11.24 -18.93 3.81
CA GLU A 126 10.50 -19.07 2.56
C GLU A 126 10.05 -17.69 2.04
N THR A 127 9.49 -16.82 2.88
CA THR A 127 9.15 -15.42 2.52
C THR A 127 10.39 -14.58 2.14
N ASN A 128 11.53 -14.77 2.80
CA ASN A 128 12.78 -14.12 2.36
C ASN A 128 13.26 -14.62 0.99
N LYS A 129 13.07 -15.90 0.65
CA LYS A 129 13.36 -16.43 -0.69
C LYS A 129 12.40 -15.89 -1.74
N GLU A 130 11.11 -15.78 -1.41
CA GLU A 130 10.11 -15.15 -2.29
C GLU A 130 10.43 -13.67 -2.54
N THR A 131 10.87 -12.95 -1.51
CA THR A 131 11.28 -11.54 -1.64
C THR A 131 12.50 -11.40 -2.57
N ILE A 132 13.53 -12.25 -2.39
CA ILE A 132 14.69 -12.30 -3.30
C ILE A 132 14.26 -12.67 -4.73
N HIS A 133 13.41 -13.68 -4.91
CA HIS A 133 12.90 -14.06 -6.23
C HIS A 133 12.09 -12.93 -6.87
N THR A 134 11.33 -12.15 -6.09
CA THR A 134 10.54 -11.02 -6.59
C THR A 134 11.46 -9.88 -7.06
N LEU A 135 12.54 -9.59 -6.32
CA LEU A 135 13.57 -8.64 -6.74
C LEU A 135 14.32 -9.10 -7.99
N GLU A 136 14.69 -10.38 -8.08
CA GLU A 136 15.31 -10.96 -9.29
C GLU A 136 14.36 -10.94 -10.51
N GLU A 137 13.07 -11.15 -10.31
CA GLU A 137 12.05 -11.05 -11.36
C GLU A 137 11.88 -9.60 -11.84
N ASN A 138 11.89 -8.62 -10.91
CA ASN A 138 11.82 -7.19 -11.23
C ASN A 138 13.06 -6.72 -12.00
N VAL A 139 14.26 -7.15 -11.60
CA VAL A 139 15.51 -6.86 -12.33
C VAL A 139 15.46 -7.46 -13.74
N LYS A 140 14.93 -8.68 -13.92
CA LYS A 140 14.71 -9.25 -15.27
C LYS A 140 13.73 -8.42 -16.09
N GLN A 141 12.60 -8.00 -15.51
CA GLN A 141 11.59 -7.21 -16.22
C GLN A 141 12.14 -5.85 -16.68
N LEU A 142 12.88 -5.15 -15.83
CA LEU A 142 13.57 -3.91 -16.18
C LEU A 142 14.63 -4.15 -17.27
N THR A 143 15.44 -5.20 -17.14
CA THR A 143 16.42 -5.60 -18.18
C THR A 143 15.75 -5.86 -19.53
N GLU A 144 14.57 -6.49 -19.54
CA GLU A 144 13.86 -6.81 -20.77
C GLU A 144 13.11 -5.59 -21.37
N GLN A 145 12.65 -4.65 -20.53
CA GLN A 145 12.16 -3.34 -20.97
C GLN A 145 13.29 -2.51 -21.62
N PHE A 146 14.45 -2.43 -20.98
CA PHE A 146 15.66 -1.78 -21.51
C PHE A 146 16.05 -2.36 -22.88
N LYS A 147 16.02 -3.69 -23.01
CA LYS A 147 16.30 -4.35 -24.29
C LYS A 147 15.29 -3.96 -25.39
N ARG A 148 14.00 -3.88 -25.07
CA ARG A 148 12.97 -3.42 -26.03
C ARG A 148 13.18 -1.96 -26.43
N ALA A 149 13.56 -1.08 -25.49
CA ALA A 149 13.89 0.31 -25.79
C ALA A 149 15.11 0.42 -26.73
N GLN A 150 16.15 -0.40 -26.54
CA GLN A 150 17.26 -0.48 -27.51
C GLN A 150 16.84 -1.02 -28.89
N GLU A 151 15.97 -2.04 -28.93
CA GLU A 151 15.43 -2.56 -30.19
C GLU A 151 14.54 -1.54 -30.92
N GLU A 152 13.83 -0.65 -30.21
CA GLU A 152 13.09 0.46 -30.81
C GLU A 152 14.01 1.59 -31.26
N LYS A 153 15.05 1.93 -30.48
CA LYS A 153 16.08 2.87 -30.90
C LYS A 153 16.74 2.43 -32.22
N HIS A 154 17.17 1.18 -32.33
CA HIS A 154 17.77 0.67 -33.58
C HIS A 154 16.79 0.65 -34.77
N LYS A 155 15.47 0.46 -34.53
CA LYS A 155 14.45 0.60 -35.59
C LYS A 155 14.30 2.05 -36.05
N LEU A 156 14.39 3.01 -35.12
CA LEU A 156 14.35 4.44 -35.44
C LEU A 156 15.62 4.86 -36.20
N GLU A 157 16.81 4.43 -35.77
CA GLU A 157 18.07 4.64 -36.49
C GLU A 157 18.00 4.11 -37.94
N GLY A 158 17.52 2.87 -38.14
CA GLY A 158 17.35 2.30 -39.48
C GLY A 158 16.26 2.99 -40.33
N LEU A 159 15.27 3.64 -39.71
CA LEU A 159 14.31 4.49 -40.43
C LEU A 159 14.92 5.84 -40.82
N VAL A 160 15.82 6.38 -40.01
CA VAL A 160 16.59 7.61 -40.31
C VAL A 160 17.54 7.36 -41.48
N GLU A 161 18.28 6.25 -41.49
CA GLU A 161 19.11 5.85 -42.64
C GLU A 161 18.27 5.72 -43.93
N GLN A 162 17.10 5.07 -43.87
CA GLN A 162 16.18 4.97 -45.03
C GLN A 162 15.60 6.32 -45.49
N LEU A 163 15.48 7.30 -44.60
CA LEU A 163 15.06 8.66 -44.96
C LEU A 163 16.22 9.44 -45.59
N GLN A 164 17.44 9.29 -45.08
CA GLN A 164 18.65 9.86 -45.67
C GLN A 164 18.95 9.27 -47.05
N GLU A 165 18.84 7.94 -47.24
CA GLU A 165 18.96 7.31 -48.57
C GLU A 165 17.91 7.84 -49.56
N LYS A 166 16.68 8.09 -49.10
CA LYS A 166 15.62 8.71 -49.93
C LYS A 166 15.91 10.17 -50.25
N GLU A 167 16.45 10.93 -49.29
CA GLU A 167 16.88 12.31 -49.49
C GLU A 167 18.03 12.38 -50.50
N GLU A 168 19.08 11.57 -50.35
CA GLU A 168 20.17 11.46 -51.32
C GLU A 168 19.68 11.00 -52.70
N ALA A 169 18.74 10.05 -52.77
CA ALA A 169 18.13 9.62 -54.02
C ALA A 169 17.28 10.72 -54.69
N LEU A 170 16.61 11.57 -53.91
CA LEU A 170 15.85 12.72 -54.42
C LEU A 170 16.78 13.86 -54.86
N LEU A 171 17.80 14.18 -54.07
CA LEU A 171 18.86 15.15 -54.41
C LEU A 171 19.66 14.72 -55.63
N SER A 172 19.93 13.42 -55.77
CA SER A 172 20.56 12.84 -56.96
C SER A 172 19.68 12.99 -58.20
N LYS A 173 18.38 12.67 -58.10
CA LYS A 173 17.41 12.88 -59.20
C LYS A 173 17.29 14.37 -59.57
N LEU A 174 17.26 15.27 -58.59
CA LEU A 174 17.23 16.72 -58.82
C LEU A 174 18.52 17.22 -59.49
N LYS A 175 19.70 16.76 -59.06
CA LYS A 175 21.00 17.07 -59.69
C LYS A 175 21.11 16.54 -61.13
N VAL A 176 20.52 15.38 -61.42
CA VAL A 176 20.43 14.86 -62.79
C VAL A 176 19.50 15.72 -63.65
N SER A 177 18.32 16.10 -63.16
CA SER A 177 17.42 17.01 -63.90
C SER A 177 17.96 18.44 -64.08
N GLY A 178 18.82 18.91 -63.16
CA GLY A 178 19.37 20.26 -63.21
C GLY A 178 20.26 20.52 -64.44
N LYS A 179 21.01 19.51 -64.89
CA LYS A 179 21.85 19.64 -66.10
C LYS A 179 21.05 19.66 -67.39
N ASP A 180 19.93 18.94 -67.45
CA ASP A 180 19.07 18.92 -68.64
C ASP A 180 18.11 20.14 -68.69
N LEU A 181 17.88 20.81 -67.55
CA LEU A 181 17.03 22.01 -67.46
C LEU A 181 17.73 23.32 -67.84
N GLU A 182 19.05 23.44 -67.62
CA GLU A 182 19.81 24.63 -68.03
C GLU A 182 19.98 24.74 -69.56
N GLU A 183 19.85 23.63 -70.31
CA GLU A 183 20.05 23.62 -71.77
C GLU A 183 18.75 23.77 -72.60
N ILE A 184 17.57 23.78 -71.95
CA ILE A 184 16.26 23.74 -72.65
C ILE A 184 15.41 25.03 -72.48
N ILE A 185 15.71 25.91 -71.53
CA ILE A 185 14.91 27.14 -71.28
C ILE A 185 15.71 28.41 -71.68
N PRO A 186 15.56 28.92 -72.93
CA PRO A 186 16.09 30.22 -73.28
C PRO A 186 15.33 31.34 -72.55
N ALA A 187 16.09 32.26 -71.98
CA ALA A 187 15.70 33.45 -71.22
C ALA A 187 14.27 34.00 -71.48
N HIS A 188 13.34 33.66 -70.57
CA HIS A 188 12.15 34.48 -70.32
C HIS A 188 12.06 34.79 -68.82
N GLU A 189 12.54 35.98 -68.45
CA GLU A 189 12.35 36.55 -67.12
C GLU A 189 10.87 36.92 -66.96
N GLY A 190 10.13 36.18 -66.11
CA GLY A 190 8.72 36.48 -65.85
C GLY A 190 7.76 35.31 -65.51
N SER A 191 8.21 34.07 -65.34
CA SER A 191 7.30 32.99 -64.87
C SER A 191 7.23 32.89 -63.34
N ASN A 192 6.01 32.99 -62.81
CA ASN A 192 5.67 32.79 -61.38
C ASN A 192 6.04 31.39 -60.85
N GLU A 193 6.27 30.40 -61.72
CA GLU A 193 6.64 29.04 -61.32
C GLU A 193 7.96 28.97 -60.54
N LYS A 194 8.93 29.85 -60.85
CA LYS A 194 10.22 29.89 -60.14
C LYS A 194 10.04 30.29 -58.67
N MET A 195 9.10 31.20 -58.40
CA MET A 195 8.74 31.62 -57.04
C MET A 195 7.92 30.55 -56.30
N TYR A 196 7.05 29.83 -57.01
CA TYR A 196 6.27 28.74 -56.43
C TYR A 196 7.16 27.55 -56.03
N LEU A 197 8.13 27.18 -56.88
CA LEU A 197 9.11 26.13 -56.58
C LEU A 197 10.03 26.53 -55.41
N ALA A 198 10.50 27.78 -55.37
CA ALA A 198 11.28 28.29 -54.23
C ALA A 198 10.48 28.25 -52.91
N GLY A 199 9.19 28.60 -52.94
CA GLY A 199 8.30 28.50 -51.77
C GLY A 199 8.05 27.06 -51.32
N VAL A 200 7.95 26.11 -52.25
CA VAL A 200 7.82 24.67 -51.91
C VAL A 200 9.12 24.13 -51.30
N VAL A 201 10.29 24.49 -51.84
CA VAL A 201 11.60 24.10 -51.27
C VAL A 201 11.75 24.67 -49.87
N SER A 202 11.50 25.97 -49.65
CA SER A 202 11.61 26.61 -48.34
C SER A 202 10.65 26.02 -47.29
N ASN A 203 9.44 25.63 -47.68
CA ASN A 203 8.49 24.94 -46.81
C ASN A 203 8.96 23.52 -46.43
N LEU A 204 9.55 22.79 -47.39
CA LEU A 204 10.13 21.46 -47.12
C LEU A 204 11.38 21.55 -46.23
N GLU A 205 12.26 22.54 -46.45
CA GLU A 205 13.39 22.84 -45.57
C GLU A 205 12.93 23.17 -44.14
N GLY A 206 11.92 24.04 -43.98
CA GLY A 206 11.34 24.34 -42.66
C GLY A 206 10.73 23.13 -41.96
N GLN A 207 10.05 22.25 -42.69
CA GLN A 207 9.53 20.98 -42.14
C GLN A 207 10.65 20.00 -41.77
N LEU A 208 11.74 19.95 -42.54
CA LEU A 208 12.92 19.15 -42.25
C LEU A 208 13.62 19.63 -40.97
N THR A 209 13.83 20.95 -40.83
CA THR A 209 14.42 21.55 -39.62
C THR A 209 13.58 21.25 -38.39
N ALA A 210 12.25 21.41 -38.47
CA ALA A 210 11.35 21.10 -37.36
C ALA A 210 11.30 19.60 -37.01
N LEU A 211 11.52 18.70 -37.98
CA LEU A 211 11.69 17.26 -37.72
C LEU A 211 13.03 16.96 -37.03
N GLN A 212 14.13 17.58 -37.47
CA GLN A 212 15.45 17.43 -36.88
C GLN A 212 15.49 17.97 -35.43
N GLU A 213 14.82 19.08 -35.13
CA GLU A 213 14.68 19.58 -33.76
C GLU A 213 13.86 18.63 -32.88
N ARG A 214 12.72 18.13 -33.38
CA ARG A 214 11.92 17.13 -32.65
C ARG A 214 12.67 15.83 -32.40
N MET A 215 13.53 15.40 -33.33
CA MET A 215 14.40 14.24 -33.12
C MET A 215 15.43 14.50 -32.03
N LYS A 216 16.11 15.66 -32.03
CA LYS A 216 17.06 16.04 -30.96
C LYS A 216 16.39 16.13 -29.58
N GLU A 217 15.18 16.68 -29.51
CA GLU A 217 14.42 16.72 -28.27
C GLU A 217 14.06 15.29 -27.79
N ALA A 218 13.62 14.41 -28.70
CA ALA A 218 13.31 13.02 -28.38
C ALA A 218 14.54 12.20 -27.94
N GLU A 219 15.68 12.36 -28.62
CA GLU A 219 16.97 11.77 -28.25
C GLU A 219 17.43 12.23 -26.86
N LYS A 220 17.28 13.53 -26.56
CA LYS A 220 17.57 14.10 -25.25
C LYS A 220 16.65 13.50 -24.17
N THR A 221 15.34 13.47 -24.39
CA THR A 221 14.40 12.92 -23.40
C THR A 221 14.62 11.42 -23.16
N SER A 222 14.88 10.61 -24.20
CA SER A 222 15.14 9.19 -24.01
C SER A 222 16.52 8.93 -23.39
N GLY A 223 17.52 9.78 -23.66
CA GLY A 223 18.81 9.77 -22.97
C GLY A 223 18.71 10.09 -21.48
N GLU A 224 17.91 11.09 -21.11
CA GLU A 224 17.63 11.45 -19.70
C GLU A 224 16.81 10.38 -18.96
N GLU A 225 15.96 9.63 -19.68
CA GLU A 225 15.19 8.51 -19.14
C GLU A 225 16.06 7.25 -18.97
N LEU A 226 16.85 6.88 -19.97
CA LEU A 226 17.86 5.84 -19.88
C LEU A 226 18.90 6.12 -18.78
N ALA A 227 19.27 7.38 -18.55
CA ALA A 227 20.16 7.76 -17.45
C ALA A 227 19.51 7.53 -16.07
N ARG A 228 18.22 7.84 -15.91
CA ARG A 228 17.44 7.55 -14.69
C ARG A 228 17.29 6.05 -14.44
N ASP A 229 16.95 5.28 -15.47
CA ASP A 229 16.78 3.83 -15.35
C ASP A 229 18.11 3.12 -15.03
N ASN A 230 19.22 3.54 -15.66
CA ASN A 230 20.55 3.03 -15.33
C ASN A 230 20.96 3.36 -13.89
N ALA A 231 20.69 4.58 -13.40
CA ALA A 231 20.93 4.95 -12.00
C ALA A 231 20.12 4.06 -11.05
N ARG A 232 18.84 3.81 -11.36
CA ARG A 232 17.97 2.95 -10.55
C ARG A 232 18.38 1.47 -10.57
N ILE A 233 18.91 0.98 -11.69
CA ILE A 233 19.50 -0.36 -11.77
C ILE A 233 20.75 -0.45 -10.88
N SER A 234 21.65 0.55 -10.91
CA SER A 234 22.83 0.55 -10.02
C SER A 234 22.46 0.62 -8.53
N GLU A 235 21.45 1.40 -8.14
CA GLU A 235 20.94 1.41 -6.76
C GLU A 235 20.46 0.01 -6.32
N LEU A 236 19.68 -0.67 -7.17
CA LEU A 236 19.17 -2.02 -6.88
C LEU A 236 20.30 -3.08 -6.86
N GLU A 237 21.33 -2.94 -7.69
CA GLU A 237 22.51 -3.80 -7.66
C GLU A 237 23.33 -3.60 -6.37
N GLU A 238 23.44 -2.36 -5.87
CA GLU A 238 24.10 -2.03 -4.60
C GLU A 238 23.31 -2.56 -3.39
N GLU A 239 21.98 -2.41 -3.36
CA GLU A 239 21.10 -3.01 -2.35
C GLU A 239 21.24 -4.54 -2.31
N VAL A 240 21.21 -5.20 -3.47
CA VAL A 240 21.43 -6.66 -3.58
C VAL A 240 22.84 -7.05 -3.12
N GLY A 241 23.85 -6.21 -3.38
CA GLY A 241 25.20 -6.36 -2.85
C GLY A 241 25.23 -6.31 -1.31
N MET A 242 24.66 -5.27 -0.71
CA MET A 242 24.56 -5.12 0.75
C MET A 242 23.84 -6.29 1.43
N HIS A 243 22.76 -6.80 0.82
CA HIS A 243 22.04 -7.97 1.33
C HIS A 243 22.90 -9.25 1.25
N LYS A 244 23.64 -9.46 0.16
CA LYS A 244 24.61 -10.57 0.04
C LYS A 244 25.72 -10.46 1.09
N ASP A 245 26.24 -9.26 1.35
CA ASP A 245 27.28 -9.03 2.36
C ASP A 245 26.76 -9.13 3.80
N LYS A 246 25.50 -8.79 4.07
CA LYS A 246 24.83 -9.04 5.37
C LYS A 246 24.68 -10.56 5.59
N ILE A 247 24.29 -11.31 4.56
CA ILE A 247 24.22 -12.78 4.60
C ILE A 247 25.61 -13.40 4.78
N ALA A 248 26.63 -12.95 4.05
CA ALA A 248 27.99 -13.47 4.16
C ALA A 248 28.60 -13.24 5.56
N ARG A 249 28.41 -12.04 6.14
CA ARG A 249 28.84 -11.74 7.52
C ARG A 249 28.14 -12.61 8.56
N LEU A 250 26.83 -12.81 8.44
CA LEU A 250 26.08 -13.70 9.33
C LEU A 250 26.54 -15.16 9.22
N LEU A 251 26.83 -15.64 8.01
CA LEU A 251 27.40 -16.98 7.80
C LEU A 251 28.82 -17.12 8.39
N GLN A 252 29.64 -16.08 8.30
CA GLN A 252 30.96 -16.04 8.94
C GLN A 252 30.85 -16.04 10.47
N GLU A 253 29.97 -15.22 11.08
CA GLU A 253 29.74 -15.22 12.52
C GLU A 253 29.27 -16.60 13.01
N ILE A 254 28.35 -17.25 12.29
CA ILE A 254 27.90 -18.62 12.60
C ILE A 254 29.09 -19.60 12.60
N GLU A 255 30.04 -19.47 11.67
CA GLU A 255 31.20 -20.37 11.60
C GLU A 255 32.28 -20.04 12.64
N GLU A 256 32.53 -18.77 12.93
CA GLU A 256 33.38 -18.35 14.04
C GLU A 256 32.82 -18.79 15.40
N LEU A 257 31.51 -18.73 15.59
CA LEU A 257 30.84 -19.21 16.80
C LEU A 257 30.94 -20.73 16.93
N LYS A 258 30.79 -21.50 15.83
CA LYS A 258 31.08 -22.95 15.85
C LYS A 258 32.54 -23.25 16.21
N GLN A 259 33.50 -22.50 15.69
CA GLN A 259 34.92 -22.68 16.03
C GLN A 259 35.22 -22.32 17.48
N LYS A 260 34.69 -21.20 17.99
CA LYS A 260 34.78 -20.81 19.41
C LYS A 260 34.13 -21.89 20.31
N LEU A 261 32.97 -22.43 19.92
CA LEU A 261 32.31 -23.54 20.63
C LEU A 261 33.16 -24.82 20.64
N LYS A 262 33.90 -25.10 19.56
CA LYS A 262 34.83 -26.25 19.50
C LYS A 262 36.00 -26.06 20.46
N VAL A 263 36.63 -24.89 20.47
CA VAL A 263 37.74 -24.58 21.40
C VAL A 263 37.27 -24.60 22.87
N VAL A 264 36.06 -24.13 23.17
CA VAL A 264 35.48 -24.24 24.53
C VAL A 264 35.22 -25.69 24.93
N LYS A 265 34.77 -26.56 24.01
CA LYS A 265 34.64 -28.00 24.28
C LYS A 265 35.99 -28.67 24.58
N GLU A 266 37.00 -28.36 23.79
CA GLU A 266 38.35 -28.92 23.96
C GLU A 266 39.00 -28.43 25.28
N THR A 267 38.87 -27.13 25.60
CA THR A 267 39.43 -26.56 26.84
C THR A 267 38.63 -26.85 28.13
N ALA A 268 37.36 -27.26 28.03
CA ALA A 268 36.62 -27.81 29.16
C ALA A 268 37.08 -29.24 29.49
N GLN A 269 37.38 -30.04 28.47
CA GLN A 269 37.78 -31.43 28.62
C GLN A 269 39.15 -31.60 29.34
N ASP A 270 40.05 -30.64 29.19
CA ASP A 270 41.37 -30.61 29.86
C ASP A 270 41.34 -30.07 31.31
N LYS A 271 40.25 -29.45 31.77
CA LYS A 271 40.16 -28.95 33.16
C LYS A 271 39.67 -29.99 34.15
N ASP A 272 38.87 -30.96 33.69
CA ASP A 272 38.37 -32.04 34.55
C ASP A 272 39.35 -33.22 34.66
N THR A 273 40.22 -33.43 33.66
CA THR A 273 41.31 -34.42 33.74
C THR A 273 42.34 -34.06 34.82
N ASN A 274 42.77 -32.80 34.89
CA ASN A 274 43.72 -32.32 35.89
C ASN A 274 43.17 -32.42 37.33
N LYS A 275 41.89 -32.09 37.56
CA LYS A 275 41.25 -32.26 38.88
C LYS A 275 41.10 -33.73 39.29
N LEU A 276 40.93 -34.64 38.32
CA LEU A 276 40.83 -36.08 38.58
C LEU A 276 42.19 -36.69 39.00
N GLU A 277 43.31 -36.15 38.52
CA GLU A 277 44.65 -36.55 38.97
C GLU A 277 44.99 -36.02 40.37
N GLU A 278 44.58 -34.79 40.72
CA GLU A 278 44.69 -34.29 42.10
C GLU A 278 43.87 -35.13 43.09
N MET A 279 42.64 -35.52 42.71
CA MET A 279 41.82 -36.45 43.52
C MET A 279 42.49 -37.82 43.71
N ARG A 280 43.08 -38.40 42.65
CA ARG A 280 43.82 -39.68 42.76
C ARG A 280 45.04 -39.59 43.67
N LEU A 281 45.73 -38.44 43.69
CA LEU A 281 46.85 -38.21 44.60
C LEU A 281 46.41 -38.11 46.07
N ILE A 282 45.19 -37.62 46.32
CA ILE A 282 44.58 -37.55 47.66
C ILE A 282 44.09 -38.93 48.11
N GLU A 283 43.43 -39.71 47.25
CA GLU A 283 43.03 -41.10 47.56
C GLU A 283 44.23 -42.00 47.88
N ALA A 284 45.35 -41.84 47.16
CA ALA A 284 46.58 -42.58 47.44
C ALA A 284 47.14 -42.28 48.84
N LYS A 285 47.09 -41.02 49.29
CA LYS A 285 47.52 -40.61 50.65
C LYS A 285 46.57 -41.13 51.73
N LEU A 286 45.26 -41.17 51.47
CA LEU A 286 44.28 -41.74 52.40
C LEU A 286 44.45 -43.25 52.61
N LYS A 287 44.78 -44.01 51.54
CA LYS A 287 45.09 -45.44 51.66
C LYS A 287 46.32 -45.72 52.52
N ALA A 288 47.39 -44.95 52.34
CA ALA A 288 48.62 -45.12 53.15
C ALA A 288 48.37 -44.91 54.66
N LEU A 289 47.49 -43.96 55.03
CA LEU A 289 47.11 -43.71 56.43
C LEU A 289 46.18 -44.79 57.03
N GLN A 290 45.45 -45.53 56.19
CA GLN A 290 44.63 -46.67 56.64
C GLN A 290 45.44 -47.96 56.87
N GLU A 291 46.65 -48.06 56.30
CA GLU A 291 47.54 -49.20 56.52
C GLU A 291 48.36 -49.05 57.82
N THR A 292 48.80 -47.83 58.16
CA THR A 292 49.44 -47.54 59.47
C THR A 292 48.49 -47.73 60.65
N SER A 293 47.17 -47.56 60.47
CA SER A 293 46.18 -47.81 61.52
C SER A 293 46.03 -49.30 61.91
N LYS A 294 46.55 -50.23 61.08
CA LYS A 294 46.41 -51.68 61.32
C LYS A 294 47.57 -52.26 62.12
N THR A 295 48.78 -51.72 62.00
CA THR A 295 49.97 -52.19 62.74
C THR A 295 49.83 -51.97 64.25
N ASP A 296 49.26 -50.83 64.66
CA ASP A 296 49.16 -50.44 66.07
C ASP A 296 48.17 -51.30 66.88
N LYS A 297 47.29 -52.07 66.19
CA LYS A 297 46.37 -53.02 66.83
C LYS A 297 47.01 -54.38 67.12
N GLU A 298 48.16 -54.71 66.54
CA GLU A 298 48.84 -55.99 66.76
C GLU A 298 49.81 -55.95 67.95
N GLU A 299 50.48 -54.82 68.20
CA GLU A 299 51.35 -54.67 69.38
C GLU A 299 50.57 -54.75 70.71
N LYS A 300 49.35 -54.21 70.74
CA LYS A 300 48.47 -54.28 71.91
C LYS A 300 48.10 -55.71 72.33
N LYS A 301 48.06 -56.67 71.39
CA LYS A 301 47.78 -58.08 71.69
C LYS A 301 48.99 -58.84 72.25
N LYS A 302 50.22 -58.41 71.97
CA LYS A 302 51.44 -59.04 72.55
C LYS A 302 51.58 -58.76 74.05
N LEU A 303 51.37 -57.52 74.47
CA LEU A 303 51.53 -57.11 75.87
C LEU A 303 50.48 -57.71 76.83
N GLN A 304 49.33 -58.14 76.31
CA GLN A 304 48.29 -58.76 77.14
C GLN A 304 48.53 -60.26 77.42
N ALA A 305 49.41 -60.92 76.64
CA ALA A 305 49.76 -62.33 76.83
C ALA A 305 50.89 -62.55 77.85
N GLU A 306 51.80 -61.58 78.04
CA GLU A 306 52.91 -61.69 79.01
C GLU A 306 52.45 -61.55 80.47
N LEU A 307 51.25 -61.01 80.73
CA LEU A 307 50.75 -60.74 82.08
C LEU A 307 50.19 -61.98 82.81
N GLU A 308 49.73 -63.01 82.08
CA GLU A 308 49.09 -64.20 82.67
C GLU A 308 50.08 -65.33 83.04
N ALA A 309 51.35 -65.22 82.63
CA ALA A 309 52.34 -66.29 82.77
C ALA A 309 53.00 -66.42 84.17
N LEU A 310 52.58 -65.64 85.19
CA LEU A 310 53.36 -65.44 86.43
C LEU A 310 52.63 -65.70 87.77
N LYS A 311 51.68 -66.65 87.84
CA LYS A 311 51.07 -67.06 89.14
C LYS A 311 50.78 -68.56 89.31
N MET A 312 51.61 -69.23 90.11
CA MET A 312 51.42 -70.39 91.03
C MET A 312 52.78 -71.12 91.21
N PRO A 313 53.01 -72.08 92.15
CA PRO A 313 52.16 -72.67 93.22
C PRO A 313 52.72 -72.36 94.65
N VAL A 314 52.30 -72.92 95.82
CA VAL A 314 52.34 -74.29 96.42
C VAL A 314 51.67 -74.14 97.82
N GLU A 315 50.64 -74.87 98.29
CA GLU A 315 50.60 -76.24 98.90
C GLU A 315 51.48 -76.44 100.17
N GLN A 316 51.30 -77.37 101.12
CA GLN A 316 50.19 -78.23 101.61
C GLN A 316 50.50 -78.62 103.10
N GLY A 317 49.56 -79.21 103.89
CA GLY A 317 49.97 -79.99 105.10
C GLY A 317 49.00 -80.10 106.32
N ASN A 318 48.40 -81.28 106.50
CA ASN A 318 47.75 -81.79 107.73
C ASN A 318 48.81 -82.39 108.73
N ASP A 319 48.57 -82.82 109.99
CA ASP A 319 47.32 -83.21 110.67
C ASP A 319 47.28 -83.21 112.24
N GLN A 320 46.29 -83.95 112.78
CA GLN A 320 45.78 -84.22 114.14
C GLN A 320 46.78 -84.90 115.08
N ALA A 321 46.94 -84.41 116.33
CA ALA A 321 46.96 -85.22 117.59
C ALA A 321 47.61 -84.54 118.81
N LEU A 322 48.42 -83.48 118.66
CA LEU A 322 48.60 -82.49 119.77
C LEU A 322 47.35 -81.58 119.90
N ARG A 323 46.19 -82.05 119.42
CA ARG A 323 44.89 -81.35 119.29
C ARG A 323 43.98 -81.59 120.51
N ALA A 324 44.52 -81.57 121.74
CA ALA A 324 43.73 -81.64 122.98
C ALA A 324 44.05 -80.50 123.96
N GLU A 325 45.29 -80.40 124.45
CA GLU A 325 45.64 -79.47 125.53
C GLU A 325 46.21 -78.14 124.98
N ALA A 326 47.08 -78.25 123.97
CA ALA A 326 47.32 -77.13 123.07
C ALA A 326 46.02 -76.70 122.35
N LYS A 327 44.94 -77.49 122.33
CA LYS A 327 43.68 -77.09 121.67
C LYS A 327 42.98 -75.92 122.39
N ASN A 328 43.07 -75.81 123.72
CA ASN A 328 42.45 -74.69 124.45
C ASN A 328 43.30 -73.42 124.35
N LEU A 329 44.63 -73.52 124.53
CA LEU A 329 45.52 -72.38 124.32
C LEU A 329 45.58 -71.96 122.85
N LYS A 330 45.57 -72.91 121.89
CA LYS A 330 45.38 -72.64 120.46
C LYS A 330 43.96 -72.23 120.11
N TYR A 331 42.92 -72.46 120.92
CA TYR A 331 41.60 -71.86 120.66
C TYR A 331 41.62 -70.37 121.00
N LEU A 332 42.27 -69.98 122.11
CA LEU A 332 42.49 -68.58 122.47
C LEU A 332 43.49 -67.87 121.53
N LEU A 333 44.62 -68.52 121.22
CA LEU A 333 45.57 -68.04 120.22
C LEU A 333 44.98 -68.06 118.81
N SER A 334 44.14 -69.02 118.44
CA SER A 334 43.44 -69.02 117.13
C SER A 334 42.41 -67.91 117.10
N ASN A 335 41.56 -67.71 118.12
CA ASN A 335 40.62 -66.59 118.13
C ASN A 335 41.36 -65.25 118.04
N LYS A 336 42.53 -65.11 118.70
CA LYS A 336 43.33 -63.88 118.63
C LYS A 336 44.19 -63.76 117.37
N THR A 337 44.69 -64.84 116.77
CA THR A 337 45.35 -64.79 115.45
C THR A 337 44.36 -64.74 114.31
N GLU A 338 43.11 -65.16 114.51
CA GLU A 338 42.00 -65.01 113.57
C GLU A 338 41.40 -63.60 113.67
N GLU A 339 41.32 -62.98 114.86
CA GLU A 339 41.12 -61.53 114.98
C GLU A 339 42.28 -60.76 114.35
N VAL A 340 43.54 -61.09 114.62
CA VAL A 340 44.69 -60.42 114.00
C VAL A 340 44.73 -60.68 112.49
N ALA A 341 44.37 -61.87 111.99
CA ALA A 341 44.29 -62.15 110.56
C ALA A 341 43.09 -61.46 109.90
N LYS A 342 41.94 -61.34 110.59
CA LYS A 342 40.79 -60.54 110.14
C LYS A 342 41.16 -59.06 110.09
N LEU A 343 41.81 -58.53 111.13
CA LEU A 343 42.31 -57.15 111.17
C LEU A 343 43.44 -56.92 110.16
N GLN A 344 44.31 -57.89 109.88
CA GLN A 344 45.32 -57.78 108.82
C GLN A 344 44.68 -57.87 107.43
N ALA A 345 43.70 -58.75 107.22
CA ALA A 345 42.93 -58.79 105.98
C ALA A 345 42.13 -57.49 105.78
N GLU A 346 41.57 -56.92 106.84
CA GLU A 346 40.88 -55.64 106.86
C GLU A 346 41.86 -54.47 106.62
N ILE A 347 43.07 -54.50 107.19
CA ILE A 347 44.15 -53.56 106.86
C ILE A 347 44.57 -53.70 105.40
N TYR A 348 44.69 -54.91 104.84
CA TYR A 348 45.05 -55.11 103.44
C TYR A 348 43.91 -54.72 102.47
N THR A 349 42.65 -54.96 102.81
CA THR A 349 41.52 -54.47 102.01
C THR A 349 41.39 -52.96 102.13
N LEU A 350 41.59 -52.37 103.32
CA LEU A 350 41.66 -50.92 103.51
C LEU A 350 42.83 -50.28 102.75
N GLN A 351 44.01 -50.90 102.73
CA GLN A 351 45.13 -50.48 101.87
C GLN A 351 44.79 -50.61 100.37
N GLY A 352 44.03 -51.65 100.00
CA GLY A 352 43.45 -51.82 98.66
C GLY A 352 42.42 -50.73 98.31
N THR A 353 41.59 -50.30 99.26
CA THR A 353 40.66 -49.18 99.04
C THR A 353 41.38 -47.84 99.03
N ILE A 354 42.40 -47.64 99.87
CA ILE A 354 43.23 -46.43 99.89
C ILE A 354 44.00 -46.29 98.57
N THR A 355 44.53 -47.37 98.01
CA THR A 355 45.19 -47.33 96.68
C THR A 355 44.21 -47.11 95.54
N LYS A 356 43.00 -47.68 95.59
CA LYS A 356 41.91 -47.34 94.65
C LYS A 356 41.51 -45.87 94.74
N ILE A 357 41.16 -45.39 95.94
CA ILE A 357 40.78 -43.98 96.20
C ILE A 357 41.90 -43.04 95.76
N LYS A 358 43.18 -43.40 95.96
CA LYS A 358 44.31 -42.60 95.48
C LYS A 358 44.39 -42.56 93.95
N ASN A 359 44.17 -43.69 93.27
CA ASN A 359 44.13 -43.73 91.81
C ASN A 359 42.92 -42.95 91.26
N ASP A 360 41.75 -43.08 91.90
CA ASP A 360 40.53 -42.35 91.53
C ASP A 360 40.72 -40.83 91.76
N SER A 361 41.39 -40.44 92.84
CA SER A 361 41.79 -39.05 93.12
C SER A 361 42.70 -38.49 92.02
N ASN A 362 43.74 -39.23 91.64
CA ASN A 362 44.63 -38.83 90.55
C ASN A 362 43.89 -38.72 89.20
N GLN A 363 42.96 -39.64 88.90
CA GLN A 363 42.13 -39.55 87.68
C GLN A 363 41.15 -38.37 87.70
N LEU A 364 40.68 -37.96 88.88
CA LEU A 364 39.86 -36.77 89.04
C LEU A 364 40.69 -35.49 88.89
N GLU A 365 41.92 -35.45 89.40
CA GLU A 365 42.88 -34.37 89.14
C GLU A 365 43.17 -34.23 87.63
N GLU A 366 43.51 -35.33 86.94
CA GLU A 366 43.73 -35.31 85.48
C GLU A 366 42.50 -34.87 84.66
N LYS A 367 41.29 -35.19 85.13
CA LYS A 367 40.04 -34.71 84.50
C LYS A 367 39.81 -33.23 84.76
N ASN A 368 40.09 -32.77 85.98
CA ASN A 368 39.98 -31.36 86.35
C ASN A 368 40.94 -30.50 85.53
N ASP A 369 42.20 -30.94 85.36
CA ASP A 369 43.20 -30.27 84.52
C ASP A 369 42.82 -30.18 83.04
N LYS A 370 42.02 -31.14 82.53
CA LYS A 370 41.47 -31.08 81.16
C LYS A 370 40.32 -30.09 81.06
N LEU A 371 39.39 -30.12 82.01
CA LEU A 371 38.26 -29.18 82.07
C LEU A 371 38.72 -27.72 82.25
N VAL A 372 39.78 -27.47 83.02
CA VAL A 372 40.40 -26.14 83.13
C VAL A 372 40.89 -25.65 81.76
N LYS A 373 41.61 -26.50 80.99
CA LYS A 373 42.10 -26.15 79.65
C LYS A 373 40.98 -25.95 78.63
N GLU A 374 39.88 -26.71 78.72
CA GLU A 374 38.70 -26.52 77.87
C GLU A 374 38.01 -25.19 78.18
N ASN A 375 37.89 -24.81 79.46
CA ASN A 375 37.37 -23.50 79.84
C ASN A 375 38.26 -22.34 79.36
N ASP A 376 39.58 -22.46 79.44
CA ASP A 376 40.52 -21.45 78.93
C ASP A 376 40.35 -21.23 77.40
N ILE A 377 40.11 -22.30 76.64
CA ILE A 377 39.81 -22.23 75.19
C ILE A 377 38.47 -21.53 74.95
N HIS A 378 37.41 -21.92 75.69
CA HIS A 378 36.10 -21.30 75.53
C HIS A 378 36.07 -19.81 75.88
N LEU A 379 36.84 -19.37 76.89
CA LEU A 379 37.01 -17.95 77.21
C LEU A 379 37.68 -17.19 76.05
N ALA A 380 38.71 -17.78 75.42
CA ALA A 380 39.38 -17.17 74.26
C ALA A 380 38.46 -17.05 73.03
N ASP A 381 37.58 -18.04 72.79
CA ASP A 381 36.58 -17.98 71.72
C ASP A 381 35.49 -16.93 71.98
N ILE A 382 35.04 -16.77 73.24
CA ILE A 382 34.10 -15.70 73.62
C ILE A 382 34.69 -14.31 73.35
N ASP A 383 35.95 -14.09 73.77
CA ASP A 383 36.68 -12.83 73.51
C ASP A 383 36.86 -12.54 72.00
N ARG A 384 36.99 -13.59 71.19
CA ARG A 384 37.08 -13.47 69.72
C ARG A 384 35.74 -13.08 69.10
N LEU A 385 34.67 -13.78 69.47
CA LEU A 385 33.31 -13.51 68.97
C LEU A 385 32.81 -12.12 69.39
N MET A 386 33.15 -11.65 70.60
CA MET A 386 32.83 -10.29 71.03
C MET A 386 33.46 -9.22 70.13
N LYS A 387 34.74 -9.39 69.75
CA LYS A 387 35.42 -8.46 68.82
C LYS A 387 34.82 -8.50 67.42
N GLU A 388 34.40 -9.67 66.94
CA GLU A 388 33.74 -9.82 65.64
C GLU A 388 32.36 -9.12 65.62
N ILE A 389 31.57 -9.28 66.68
CA ILE A 389 30.30 -8.56 66.86
C ILE A 389 30.52 -7.03 66.93
N GLU A 390 31.60 -6.58 67.56
CA GLU A 390 31.92 -5.15 67.66
C GLU A 390 32.37 -4.56 66.32
N MET A 391 33.17 -5.30 65.53
CA MET A 391 33.49 -4.92 64.14
C MET A 391 32.22 -4.86 63.27
N LEU A 392 31.35 -5.87 63.31
CA LEU A 392 30.10 -5.90 62.54
C LEU A 392 29.13 -4.76 62.92
N LYS A 393 29.10 -4.33 64.19
CA LYS A 393 28.33 -3.15 64.62
C LYS A 393 28.93 -1.82 64.17
N SER A 394 30.22 -1.79 63.85
CA SER A 394 30.92 -0.58 63.37
C SER A 394 30.83 -0.39 61.85
N ASP A 395 30.42 -1.41 61.09
CA ASP A 395 30.37 -1.38 59.63
C ASP A 395 29.10 -0.66 59.13
N LYS A 396 29.23 0.62 58.78
CA LYS A 396 28.12 1.53 58.41
C LYS A 396 27.63 1.40 56.96
N LYS A 397 28.24 0.54 56.16
CA LYS A 397 27.88 0.34 54.74
C LYS A 397 26.40 -0.02 54.49
N PRO A 398 25.79 -1.01 55.18
CA PRO A 398 24.40 -1.38 54.89
C PRO A 398 23.41 -0.24 55.15
N THR A 399 23.70 0.70 56.05
CA THR A 399 22.86 1.89 56.25
C THR A 399 22.95 2.91 55.11
N GLU A 400 24.11 3.07 54.47
CA GLU A 400 24.28 3.96 53.31
C GLU A 400 23.66 3.34 52.04
N GLU A 401 23.76 2.02 51.87
CA GLU A 401 23.11 1.29 50.77
C GLU A 401 21.57 1.32 50.90
N LEU A 402 21.04 1.26 52.14
CA LEU A 402 19.60 1.38 52.39
C LEU A 402 19.04 2.78 52.02
N GLU A 403 19.79 3.86 52.28
CA GLU A 403 19.37 5.20 51.84
C GLU A 403 19.44 5.37 50.31
N LYS A 404 20.46 4.81 49.65
CA LYS A 404 20.52 4.79 48.17
C LYS A 404 19.32 4.05 47.59
N LEU A 405 19.05 2.83 48.04
CA LEU A 405 17.89 2.03 47.60
C LEU A 405 16.55 2.73 47.87
N LYS A 406 16.43 3.51 48.95
CA LYS A 406 15.26 4.37 49.18
C LYS A 406 15.12 5.47 48.12
N ASN A 407 16.20 6.17 47.79
CA ASN A 407 16.18 7.22 46.77
C ASN A 407 15.94 6.65 45.37
N ASP A 408 16.54 5.50 45.05
CA ASP A 408 16.33 4.81 43.78
C ASP A 408 14.87 4.36 43.62
N ASN A 409 14.24 3.84 44.68
CA ASN A 409 12.80 3.53 44.69
C ASN A 409 11.92 4.78 44.48
N VAL A 410 12.28 5.94 45.06
CA VAL A 410 11.54 7.21 44.84
C VAL A 410 11.71 7.69 43.40
N ASN A 411 12.88 7.53 42.79
CA ASN A 411 13.10 7.85 41.39
C ASN A 411 12.29 6.93 40.46
N LEU A 412 12.33 5.62 40.71
CA LEU A 412 11.54 4.62 39.96
C LEU A 412 10.03 4.86 40.07
N ASP A 413 9.51 5.28 41.23
CA ASP A 413 8.10 5.63 41.41
C ASP A 413 7.70 6.89 40.63
N ASN A 414 8.63 7.84 40.44
CA ASN A 414 8.43 9.01 39.59
C ASN A 414 8.53 8.69 38.09
N GLU A 415 9.43 7.80 37.68
CA GLU A 415 9.50 7.26 36.32
C GLU A 415 8.25 6.44 35.97
N LEU A 416 7.72 5.65 36.90
CA LEU A 416 6.45 4.94 36.74
C LEU A 416 5.28 5.90 36.52
N LYS A 417 5.23 7.03 37.24
CA LYS A 417 4.19 8.05 37.05
C LYS A 417 4.30 8.73 35.69
N SER A 418 5.51 9.08 35.23
CA SER A 418 5.69 9.71 33.91
C SER A 418 5.41 8.74 32.76
N LEU A 419 5.83 7.48 32.88
CA LEU A 419 5.47 6.41 31.94
C LEU A 419 3.96 6.19 31.88
N LYS A 420 3.26 6.23 33.02
CA LYS A 420 1.80 6.08 33.06
C LYS A 420 1.06 7.23 32.35
N VAL A 421 1.55 8.47 32.48
CA VAL A 421 1.03 9.61 31.70
C VAL A 421 1.28 9.42 30.20
N ASN A 422 2.47 8.94 29.81
CA ASN A 422 2.79 8.67 28.41
C ASN A 422 1.94 7.54 27.81
N ILE A 423 1.61 6.49 28.57
CA ILE A 423 0.69 5.43 28.15
C ILE A 423 -0.71 6.01 27.87
N ASN A 424 -1.28 6.77 28.81
CA ASN A 424 -2.59 7.41 28.62
C ASN A 424 -2.62 8.33 27.38
N ASN A 425 -1.53 9.07 27.13
CA ASN A 425 -1.41 9.90 25.93
C ASN A 425 -1.38 9.06 24.64
N LEU A 426 -0.63 7.96 24.64
CA LEU A 426 -0.57 7.03 23.50
C LEU A 426 -1.91 6.35 23.24
N ASP A 427 -2.67 5.96 24.27
CA ASP A 427 -4.01 5.40 24.10
C ASP A 427 -4.95 6.41 23.45
N SER A 428 -4.85 7.70 23.82
CA SER A 428 -5.63 8.78 23.16
C SER A 428 -5.24 8.96 21.68
N GLU A 429 -3.96 8.81 21.33
CA GLU A 429 -3.48 8.86 19.94
C GLU A 429 -3.94 7.63 19.15
N VAL A 430 -3.90 6.44 19.76
CA VAL A 430 -4.42 5.19 19.18
C VAL A 430 -5.93 5.29 18.92
N SER A 431 -6.71 5.87 19.83
CA SER A 431 -8.14 6.13 19.60
C SER A 431 -8.37 7.07 18.41
N LYS A 432 -7.66 8.21 18.34
CA LYS A 432 -7.76 9.15 17.20
C LYS A 432 -7.37 8.47 15.87
N LEU A 433 -6.33 7.63 15.86
CA LEU A 433 -5.92 6.85 14.68
C LEU A 433 -6.93 5.75 14.28
N GLN A 434 -7.70 5.21 15.23
CA GLN A 434 -8.80 4.28 14.93
C GLN A 434 -9.99 4.98 14.28
N ASP A 435 -10.33 6.19 14.72
CA ASP A 435 -11.38 7.02 14.10
C ASP A 435 -10.97 7.49 12.70
N ASP A 436 -9.72 7.96 12.51
CA ASP A 436 -9.18 8.28 11.19
C ASP A 436 -9.22 7.07 10.23
N LYS A 437 -8.89 5.87 10.73
CA LYS A 437 -9.00 4.62 9.95
C LYS A 437 -10.45 4.31 9.56
N LEU A 438 -11.43 4.56 10.43
CA LEU A 438 -12.85 4.41 10.11
C LEU A 438 -13.29 5.44 9.04
N ASN A 439 -12.88 6.69 9.18
CA ASN A 439 -13.19 7.77 8.24
C ASN A 439 -12.61 7.50 6.84
N LEU A 440 -11.31 7.13 6.77
CA LEU A 440 -10.65 6.74 5.52
C LEU A 440 -11.31 5.50 4.87
N SER A 441 -11.77 4.53 5.67
CA SER A 441 -12.50 3.37 5.16
C SER A 441 -13.83 3.77 4.52
N GLN A 442 -14.56 4.71 5.11
CA GLN A 442 -15.79 5.26 4.52
C GLN A 442 -15.52 6.03 3.22
N GLU A 443 -14.45 6.83 3.17
CA GLU A 443 -14.06 7.58 1.98
C GLU A 443 -13.62 6.66 0.83
N ILE A 444 -12.82 5.63 1.11
CA ILE A 444 -12.47 4.57 0.16
C ILE A 444 -13.72 3.91 -0.43
N ASN A 445 -14.78 3.71 0.37
CA ASN A 445 -16.02 3.11 -0.13
C ASN A 445 -16.82 4.08 -1.02
N LYS A 446 -16.88 5.38 -0.69
CA LYS A 446 -17.46 6.41 -1.59
C LYS A 446 -16.70 6.49 -2.92
N LEU A 447 -15.37 6.49 -2.88
CA LEU A 447 -14.53 6.50 -4.09
C LEU A 447 -14.70 5.22 -4.94
N LYS A 448 -14.94 4.06 -4.31
CA LYS A 448 -15.31 2.82 -5.04
C LYS A 448 -16.66 2.96 -5.75
N GLU A 449 -17.67 3.54 -5.08
CA GLU A 449 -18.97 3.80 -5.71
C GLU A 449 -18.87 4.79 -6.88
N GLU A 450 -18.11 5.86 -6.73
CA GLU A 450 -17.84 6.83 -7.81
C GLU A 450 -17.09 6.19 -8.97
N ARG A 451 -16.07 5.35 -8.70
CA ARG A 451 -15.39 4.56 -9.73
C ARG A 451 -16.37 3.64 -10.46
N ILE A 452 -17.33 3.00 -9.78
CA ILE A 452 -18.35 2.16 -10.42
C ILE A 452 -19.27 3.02 -11.31
N LYS A 453 -19.73 4.18 -10.82
CA LYS A 453 -20.53 5.14 -11.62
C LYS A 453 -19.78 5.58 -12.88
N LEU A 454 -18.52 6.00 -12.73
CA LEU A 454 -17.65 6.41 -13.85
C LEU A 454 -17.41 5.26 -14.83
N SER A 455 -17.15 4.03 -14.34
CA SER A 455 -17.01 2.84 -15.19
C SER A 455 -18.27 2.59 -16.01
N ASN A 456 -19.45 2.73 -15.43
CA ASN A 456 -20.72 2.57 -16.16
C ASN A 456 -20.92 3.67 -17.22
N THR A 457 -20.54 4.93 -16.93
CA THR A 457 -20.58 6.01 -17.93
C THR A 457 -19.55 5.83 -19.06
N LEU A 458 -18.38 5.23 -18.76
CA LEU A 458 -17.40 4.86 -19.77
C LEU A 458 -17.96 3.77 -20.69
N GLU A 459 -18.67 2.78 -20.13
CA GLU A 459 -19.32 1.72 -20.89
C GLU A 459 -20.43 2.27 -21.81
N SER A 460 -21.23 3.24 -21.35
CA SER A 460 -22.22 3.93 -22.21
C SER A 460 -21.56 4.78 -23.30
N PHE A 461 -20.47 5.49 -23.01
CA PHE A 461 -19.76 6.22 -24.06
C PHE A 461 -19.07 5.30 -25.08
N LYS A 462 -18.62 4.09 -24.70
CA LYS A 462 -18.15 3.08 -25.65
C LYS A 462 -19.28 2.60 -26.56
N THR A 463 -20.48 2.35 -26.04
CA THR A 463 -21.62 1.94 -26.87
C THR A 463 -22.08 3.07 -27.80
N ASP A 464 -22.18 4.31 -27.32
CA ASP A 464 -22.49 5.48 -28.15
C ASP A 464 -21.43 5.71 -29.25
N LYS A 465 -20.14 5.59 -28.93
CA LYS A 465 -19.04 5.65 -29.91
C LYS A 465 -19.18 4.56 -30.98
N ASN A 466 -19.52 3.34 -30.58
CA ASN A 466 -19.72 2.23 -31.51
C ASN A 466 -20.94 2.45 -32.42
N ASP A 467 -22.03 3.02 -31.91
CA ASP A 467 -23.22 3.30 -32.70
C ASP A 467 -23.07 4.54 -33.61
N LEU A 468 -22.31 5.55 -33.17
CA LEU A 468 -21.86 6.65 -34.04
C LEU A 468 -20.91 6.13 -35.14
N SER A 469 -20.00 5.21 -34.82
CA SER A 469 -19.13 4.56 -35.80
C SER A 469 -19.93 3.79 -36.86
N LYS A 470 -20.92 2.98 -36.45
CA LYS A 470 -21.85 2.30 -37.38
C LYS A 470 -22.64 3.30 -38.23
N LYS A 471 -23.11 4.41 -37.66
CA LYS A 471 -23.78 5.49 -38.42
C LYS A 471 -22.84 6.11 -39.46
N ASN A 472 -21.58 6.38 -39.11
CA ASN A 472 -20.58 6.89 -40.04
C ASN A 472 -20.30 5.90 -41.18
N VAL A 473 -20.10 4.61 -40.89
CA VAL A 473 -19.92 3.58 -41.94
C VAL A 473 -21.12 3.54 -42.89
N ASN A 474 -22.35 3.63 -42.37
CA ASN A 474 -23.56 3.69 -43.19
C ASN A 474 -23.67 4.98 -44.01
N LEU A 475 -23.26 6.13 -43.47
CA LEU A 475 -23.21 7.41 -44.20
C LEU A 475 -22.16 7.37 -45.32
N THR A 476 -20.96 6.85 -45.06
CA THR A 476 -19.93 6.63 -46.09
C THR A 476 -20.47 5.73 -47.21
N ALA A 477 -21.06 4.58 -46.86
CA ALA A 477 -21.65 3.67 -47.84
C ALA A 477 -22.81 4.28 -48.66
N ASN A 478 -23.55 5.24 -48.09
CA ASN A 478 -24.57 5.99 -48.83
C ASN A 478 -23.96 7.09 -49.71
N ASN A 479 -22.92 7.79 -49.23
CA ASN A 479 -22.16 8.75 -50.03
C ASN A 479 -21.48 8.08 -51.23
N ASP A 480 -20.97 6.85 -51.08
CA ASP A 480 -20.38 6.07 -52.18
C ASP A 480 -21.43 5.65 -53.22
N LYS A 481 -22.66 5.35 -52.80
CA LYS A 481 -23.79 5.11 -53.72
C LYS A 481 -24.16 6.38 -54.48
N LEU A 482 -24.30 7.50 -53.78
CA LEU A 482 -24.60 8.80 -54.39
C LEU A 482 -23.50 9.25 -55.35
N ARG A 483 -22.22 9.02 -55.03
CA ARG A 483 -21.09 9.27 -55.95
C ARG A 483 -21.21 8.44 -57.23
N LYS A 484 -21.51 7.14 -57.12
CA LYS A 484 -21.73 6.26 -58.29
C LYS A 484 -22.95 6.67 -59.11
N GLU A 485 -24.00 7.16 -58.46
CA GLU A 485 -25.19 7.68 -59.14
C GLU A 485 -24.91 8.99 -59.87
N ILE A 486 -24.19 9.93 -59.25
CA ILE A 486 -23.68 11.16 -59.90
C ILE A 486 -22.78 10.82 -61.09
N GLU A 487 -21.90 9.84 -60.95
CA GLU A 487 -20.99 9.42 -62.02
C GLU A 487 -21.75 8.78 -63.20
N LYS A 488 -22.77 7.94 -62.92
CA LYS A 488 -23.68 7.41 -63.94
C LYS A 488 -24.49 8.52 -64.63
N LEU A 489 -25.04 9.48 -63.88
CA LEU A 489 -25.75 10.63 -64.46
C LEU A 489 -24.84 11.52 -65.30
N ASN A 490 -23.56 11.67 -64.93
CA ASN A 490 -22.57 12.37 -65.74
C ASN A 490 -22.21 11.60 -67.02
N GLN A 491 -22.15 10.26 -66.98
CA GLN A 491 -21.99 9.43 -68.18
C GLN A 491 -23.21 9.56 -69.10
N GLU A 492 -24.43 9.40 -68.59
CA GLU A 492 -25.68 9.60 -69.35
C GLU A 492 -25.77 11.01 -69.95
N ARG A 493 -25.34 12.04 -69.22
CA ARG A 493 -25.24 13.41 -69.73
C ARG A 493 -24.20 13.54 -70.84
N GLN A 494 -23.04 12.89 -70.73
CA GLN A 494 -22.02 12.93 -71.78
C GLN A 494 -22.48 12.19 -73.04
N GLU A 495 -23.09 11.01 -72.90
CA GLU A 495 -23.70 10.30 -74.03
C GLU A 495 -24.79 11.13 -74.72
N LEU A 496 -25.57 11.89 -73.95
CA LEU A 496 -26.57 12.81 -74.50
C LEU A 496 -25.93 14.00 -75.23
N ILE A 497 -24.82 14.55 -74.72
CA ILE A 497 -24.03 15.59 -75.40
C ILE A 497 -23.47 15.05 -76.71
N ASP A 498 -22.81 13.89 -76.69
CA ASP A 498 -22.20 13.27 -77.88
C ASP A 498 -23.26 12.91 -78.93
N SER A 499 -24.43 12.43 -78.48
CA SER A 499 -25.61 12.18 -79.32
C SER A 499 -26.17 13.47 -79.93
N HIS A 500 -26.27 14.55 -79.13
CA HIS A 500 -26.70 15.86 -79.62
C HIS A 500 -25.72 16.44 -80.64
N ASP A 501 -24.41 16.38 -80.38
CA ASP A 501 -23.35 16.82 -81.30
C ASP A 501 -23.38 16.05 -82.61
N LYS A 502 -23.60 14.73 -82.53
CA LYS A 502 -23.79 13.88 -83.71
C LYS A 502 -25.05 14.24 -84.49
N ALA A 503 -26.15 14.56 -83.79
CA ALA A 503 -27.37 15.03 -84.43
C ALA A 503 -27.19 16.42 -85.09
N VAL A 504 -26.46 17.34 -84.45
CA VAL A 504 -26.11 18.66 -85.02
C VAL A 504 -25.24 18.50 -86.25
N LYS A 505 -24.18 17.68 -86.19
CA LYS A 505 -23.31 17.38 -87.35
C LYS A 505 -24.09 16.73 -88.50
N ASN A 506 -25.01 15.79 -88.21
CA ASN A 506 -25.89 15.21 -89.21
C ASN A 506 -26.85 16.24 -89.83
N MET A 507 -27.48 17.09 -89.00
CA MET A 507 -28.33 18.17 -89.50
C MET A 507 -27.53 19.12 -90.38
N GLN A 508 -26.38 19.59 -89.92
CA GLN A 508 -25.47 20.46 -90.67
C GLN A 508 -25.07 19.84 -92.01
N TYR A 509 -24.63 18.58 -92.03
CA TYR A 509 -24.33 17.86 -93.27
C TYR A 509 -25.55 17.77 -94.21
N THR A 510 -26.76 17.53 -93.68
CA THR A 510 -27.97 17.52 -94.53
C THR A 510 -28.37 18.92 -95.01
N PHE A 511 -28.07 19.99 -94.27
CA PHE A 511 -28.25 21.37 -94.71
C PHE A 511 -27.23 21.73 -95.80
N GLU A 512 -25.94 21.46 -95.58
CA GLU A 512 -24.87 21.66 -96.57
C GLU A 512 -25.15 20.88 -97.85
N LYS A 513 -25.57 19.62 -97.74
CA LYS A 513 -26.00 18.82 -98.90
C LYS A 513 -27.21 19.42 -99.60
N LYS A 514 -28.26 19.83 -98.88
CA LYS A 514 -29.43 20.48 -99.50
C LYS A 514 -29.07 21.81 -100.16
N LEU A 515 -28.15 22.59 -99.58
CA LEU A 515 -27.65 23.82 -100.18
C LEU A 515 -26.87 23.53 -101.47
N ALA A 516 -26.04 22.48 -101.49
CA ALA A 516 -25.35 22.03 -102.69
C ALA A 516 -26.34 21.53 -103.77
N ASP A 517 -27.32 20.69 -103.40
CA ASP A 517 -28.37 20.20 -104.29
C ASP A 517 -29.20 21.36 -104.87
N ILE A 518 -29.56 22.37 -104.05
CA ILE A 518 -30.24 23.61 -104.49
C ILE A 518 -29.33 24.42 -105.42
N SER A 519 -28.04 24.57 -105.12
CA SER A 519 -27.09 25.28 -105.96
C SER A 519 -27.00 24.64 -107.34
N ILE A 520 -26.79 23.32 -107.41
CA ILE A 520 -26.75 22.54 -108.66
C ILE A 520 -28.08 22.68 -109.41
N THR A 521 -29.21 22.51 -108.73
CA THR A 521 -30.54 22.65 -109.35
C THR A 521 -30.76 24.06 -109.91
N SER A 522 -30.33 25.10 -109.20
CA SER A 522 -30.44 26.48 -109.65
C SER A 522 -29.54 26.78 -110.86
N GLU A 523 -28.30 26.26 -110.88
CA GLU A 523 -27.42 26.33 -112.04
C GLU A 523 -27.99 25.57 -113.24
N THR A 524 -28.57 24.38 -113.05
CA THR A 524 -29.19 23.60 -114.12
C THR A 524 -30.41 24.33 -114.69
N ILE A 525 -31.29 24.88 -113.85
CA ILE A 525 -32.44 25.69 -114.28
C ILE A 525 -31.98 26.95 -115.02
N LEU A 526 -30.96 27.65 -114.53
CA LEU A 526 -30.39 28.83 -115.20
C LEU A 526 -29.77 28.45 -116.56
N ARG A 527 -29.03 27.34 -116.63
CA ARG A 527 -28.42 26.85 -117.89
C ARG A 527 -29.46 26.40 -118.91
N GLU A 528 -30.50 25.67 -118.48
CA GLU A 528 -31.64 25.34 -119.35
C GLU A 528 -32.40 26.59 -119.82
N SER A 529 -32.58 27.58 -118.94
CA SER A 529 -33.23 28.85 -119.29
C SER A 529 -32.40 29.63 -120.31
N PHE A 530 -31.08 29.64 -120.17
CA PHE A 530 -30.15 30.25 -121.13
C PHE A 530 -30.15 29.54 -122.49
N GLU A 531 -30.14 28.20 -122.55
CA GLU A 531 -30.24 27.47 -123.82
C GLU A 531 -31.62 27.66 -124.47
N LYS A 532 -32.72 27.65 -123.70
CA LYS A 532 -34.07 27.99 -124.21
C LYS A 532 -34.21 29.43 -124.71
N LEU A 533 -33.37 30.36 -124.22
CA LEU A 533 -33.24 31.73 -124.75
C LEU A 533 -32.37 31.80 -126.01
N LYS A 534 -31.51 30.81 -126.24
CA LYS A 534 -30.57 30.72 -127.37
C LYS A 534 -31.20 30.11 -128.61
N GLU A 535 -32.16 29.19 -128.43
CA GLU A 535 -32.95 28.58 -129.51
C GLU A 535 -34.11 29.48 -130.00
N LYS A 536 -34.37 30.62 -129.34
CA LYS A 536 -35.47 31.53 -129.68
C LYS A 536 -34.97 32.73 -130.47
N ASP A 537 -34.97 32.55 -131.79
CA ASP A 537 -34.21 33.34 -132.73
C ASP A 537 -34.72 34.78 -132.96
N HIS A 538 -33.77 35.68 -133.21
CA HIS A 538 -33.87 36.99 -133.91
C HIS A 538 -34.93 38.05 -133.48
N THR A 539 -34.43 39.29 -133.36
CA THR A 539 -35.18 40.57 -133.36
C THR A 539 -36.09 40.89 -132.16
N SER A 540 -35.49 41.18 -131.00
CA SER A 540 -35.82 42.43 -130.27
C SER A 540 -34.72 42.82 -129.29
N GLU A 541 -34.28 44.08 -129.40
CA GLU A 541 -33.35 44.73 -128.46
C GLU A 541 -34.16 45.14 -127.22
N ILE A 542 -34.34 44.18 -126.29
CA ILE A 542 -35.06 44.39 -125.03
C ILE A 542 -34.03 44.58 -123.91
N ASP A 543 -34.14 45.69 -123.17
CA ASP A 543 -33.22 46.13 -122.13
C ASP A 543 -32.89 45.06 -121.07
N LEU A 544 -31.79 44.33 -121.29
CA LEU A 544 -31.21 43.41 -120.32
C LEU A 544 -30.85 44.12 -119.00
N GLU A 545 -30.44 45.40 -119.05
CA GLU A 545 -30.19 46.22 -117.86
C GLU A 545 -31.43 46.39 -116.96
N SER A 546 -32.63 46.43 -117.54
CA SER A 546 -33.89 46.59 -116.80
C SER A 546 -34.19 45.34 -115.98
N PHE A 547 -34.08 44.17 -116.61
CA PHE A 547 -34.29 42.87 -115.95
C PHE A 547 -33.20 42.55 -114.93
N GLU A 548 -31.94 42.87 -115.21
CA GLU A 548 -30.84 42.66 -114.27
C GLU A 548 -30.97 43.57 -113.04
N LYS A 549 -31.44 44.82 -113.19
CA LYS A 549 -31.79 45.70 -112.07
C LYS A 549 -32.93 45.13 -111.21
N ASP A 550 -34.04 44.69 -111.81
CA ASP A 550 -35.17 44.17 -111.03
C ASP A 550 -34.82 42.84 -110.32
N SER A 551 -34.03 41.97 -110.96
CA SER A 551 -33.52 40.74 -110.35
C SER A 551 -32.59 41.02 -109.16
N LYS A 552 -31.61 41.94 -109.32
CA LYS A 552 -30.74 42.38 -108.21
C LYS A 552 -31.53 43.03 -107.08
N LEU A 553 -32.57 43.80 -107.39
CA LEU A 553 -33.45 44.41 -106.38
C LEU A 553 -34.21 43.35 -105.59
N ARG A 554 -34.79 42.34 -106.25
CA ARG A 554 -35.50 41.23 -105.58
C ARG A 554 -34.57 40.38 -104.72
N LEU A 555 -33.36 40.07 -105.20
CA LEU A 555 -32.34 39.36 -104.39
C LEU A 555 -31.93 40.17 -103.16
N HIS A 556 -31.76 41.49 -103.29
CA HIS A 556 -31.46 42.36 -102.16
C HIS A 556 -32.62 42.44 -101.15
N VAL A 557 -33.87 42.47 -101.61
CA VAL A 557 -35.06 42.40 -100.74
C VAL A 557 -35.13 41.07 -100.00
N LEU A 558 -34.93 39.94 -100.68
CA LEU A 558 -34.92 38.61 -100.05
C LEU A 558 -33.77 38.43 -99.04
N SER A 559 -32.56 38.89 -99.39
CA SER A 559 -31.41 38.90 -98.49
C SER A 559 -31.67 39.75 -97.25
N THR A 560 -32.20 40.96 -97.41
CA THR A 560 -32.52 41.84 -96.27
C THR A 560 -33.69 41.35 -95.42
N MET A 561 -34.63 40.58 -95.97
CA MET A 561 -35.65 39.87 -95.18
C MET A 561 -35.04 38.71 -94.37
N HIS A 562 -34.19 37.86 -94.97
CA HIS A 562 -33.52 36.79 -94.22
C HIS A 562 -32.60 37.32 -93.12
N GLU A 563 -31.87 38.42 -93.38
CA GLU A 563 -31.06 39.11 -92.37
C GLU A 563 -31.95 39.57 -91.19
N GLN A 564 -33.14 40.13 -91.46
CA GLN A 564 -34.08 40.53 -90.43
C GLN A 564 -34.65 39.35 -89.63
N GLU A 565 -34.97 38.24 -90.30
CA GLU A 565 -35.46 37.01 -89.64
C GLU A 565 -34.37 36.40 -88.72
N LEU A 566 -33.11 36.36 -89.17
CA LEU A 566 -31.97 35.90 -88.37
C LEU A 566 -31.71 36.80 -87.16
N GLN A 567 -31.80 38.12 -87.32
CA GLN A 567 -31.66 39.06 -86.20
C GLN A 567 -32.83 38.95 -85.22
N ARG A 568 -34.05 38.71 -85.69
CA ARG A 568 -35.23 38.43 -84.85
C ARG A 568 -35.03 37.17 -84.01
N LEU A 569 -34.64 36.06 -84.65
CA LEU A 569 -34.39 34.79 -83.94
C LEU A 569 -33.25 34.91 -82.93
N LYS A 570 -32.17 35.64 -83.24
CA LYS A 570 -31.10 35.94 -82.28
C LYS A 570 -31.60 36.73 -81.06
N MET A 571 -32.43 37.76 -81.27
CA MET A 571 -33.05 38.49 -80.15
C MET A 571 -33.99 37.62 -79.31
N GLU A 572 -34.70 36.68 -79.93
CA GLU A 572 -35.65 35.79 -79.26
C GLU A 572 -34.93 34.73 -78.42
N GLN A 573 -33.86 34.13 -78.95
CA GLN A 573 -32.95 33.25 -78.19
C GLN A 573 -32.27 34.00 -77.03
N GLN A 574 -31.80 35.24 -77.26
CA GLN A 574 -31.18 36.04 -76.20
C GLN A 574 -32.16 36.35 -75.06
N LYS A 575 -33.43 36.68 -75.38
CA LYS A 575 -34.48 36.88 -74.37
C LYS A 575 -34.73 35.63 -73.53
N GLU A 576 -34.75 34.44 -74.13
CA GLU A 576 -34.96 33.20 -73.39
C GLU A 576 -33.75 32.83 -72.53
N ILE A 577 -32.52 33.07 -73.00
CA ILE A 577 -31.30 32.94 -72.20
C ILE A 577 -31.35 33.87 -70.98
N ASP A 578 -31.74 35.13 -71.15
CA ASP A 578 -31.79 36.10 -70.06
C ASP A 578 -32.96 35.84 -69.09
N ARG A 579 -34.06 35.24 -69.59
CA ARG A 579 -35.15 34.71 -68.77
C ARG A 579 -34.67 33.55 -67.89
N LEU A 580 -34.03 32.53 -68.46
CA LEU A 580 -33.52 31.37 -67.72
C LEU A 580 -32.45 31.77 -66.69
N LYS A 581 -31.55 32.70 -67.04
CA LYS A 581 -30.60 33.29 -66.08
C LYS A 581 -31.31 33.94 -64.90
N LYS A 582 -32.41 34.64 -65.14
CA LYS A 582 -33.20 35.26 -64.07
C LYS A 582 -33.88 34.21 -63.19
N GLU A 583 -34.55 33.22 -63.79
CA GLU A 583 -35.22 32.13 -63.06
C GLU A 583 -34.22 31.36 -62.16
N HIS A 584 -33.04 30.99 -62.67
CA HIS A 584 -31.97 30.39 -61.86
C HIS A 584 -31.43 31.33 -60.76
N THR A 585 -31.32 32.63 -61.02
CA THR A 585 -30.87 33.61 -60.02
C THR A 585 -31.88 33.73 -58.87
N ASP A 586 -33.17 33.75 -59.19
CA ASP A 586 -34.25 33.79 -58.22
C ASP A 586 -34.31 32.49 -57.38
N GLU A 587 -34.09 31.32 -58.00
CA GLU A 587 -33.99 30.02 -57.30
C GLU A 587 -32.79 29.95 -56.35
N ILE A 588 -31.59 30.35 -56.81
CA ILE A 588 -30.38 30.43 -55.97
C ILE A 588 -30.61 31.36 -54.77
N ASN A 589 -31.32 32.47 -54.97
CA ASN A 589 -31.67 33.40 -53.89
C ASN A 589 -32.70 32.79 -52.91
N SER A 590 -33.64 31.97 -53.38
CA SER A 590 -34.56 31.21 -52.53
C SER A 590 -33.81 30.20 -51.66
N ILE A 591 -32.94 29.38 -52.25
CA ILE A 591 -32.13 28.38 -51.54
C ILE A 591 -31.23 29.07 -50.49
N LYS A 592 -30.58 30.18 -50.84
CA LYS A 592 -29.77 30.97 -49.87
C LYS A 592 -30.61 31.47 -48.69
N LYS A 593 -31.86 31.87 -48.93
CA LYS A 593 -32.78 32.33 -47.88
C LYS A 593 -33.21 31.18 -46.96
N GLU A 594 -33.49 30.01 -47.53
CA GLU A 594 -33.85 28.81 -46.76
C GLU A 594 -32.68 28.29 -45.93
N HIS A 595 -31.47 28.20 -46.52
CA HIS A 595 -30.24 27.83 -45.80
C HIS A 595 -29.94 28.79 -44.64
N LYS A 596 -30.09 30.10 -44.84
CA LYS A 596 -29.92 31.07 -43.75
C LYS A 596 -30.92 30.82 -42.61
N LEU A 597 -32.19 30.57 -42.94
CA LEU A 597 -33.24 30.30 -41.96
C LEU A 597 -32.98 29.01 -41.17
N GLU A 598 -32.38 27.98 -41.79
CA GLU A 598 -31.98 26.74 -41.10
C GLU A 598 -30.76 26.95 -40.20
N ILE A 599 -29.76 27.73 -40.63
CA ILE A 599 -28.62 28.13 -39.79
C ILE A 599 -29.11 28.91 -38.56
N ASP A 600 -30.03 29.85 -38.73
CA ASP A 600 -30.62 30.63 -37.63
C ASP A 600 -31.37 29.73 -36.62
N LYS A 601 -32.07 28.67 -37.07
CA LYS A 601 -32.68 27.66 -36.18
C LYS A 601 -31.62 26.87 -35.41
N LEU A 602 -30.59 26.37 -36.09
CA LEU A 602 -29.53 25.56 -35.47
C LEU A 602 -28.77 26.37 -34.41
N ASN A 603 -28.45 27.63 -34.71
CA ASN A 603 -27.85 28.55 -33.76
C ASN A 603 -28.74 28.79 -32.53
N LYS A 604 -30.06 28.92 -32.74
CA LYS A 604 -31.02 29.05 -31.63
C LYS A 604 -31.05 27.81 -30.74
N VAL A 605 -31.15 26.61 -31.32
CA VAL A 605 -31.13 25.34 -30.57
C VAL A 605 -29.81 25.17 -29.81
N ASN A 606 -28.68 25.55 -30.42
CA ASN A 606 -27.38 25.50 -29.74
C ASN A 606 -27.30 26.48 -28.56
N ALA A 607 -27.83 27.69 -28.69
CA ALA A 607 -27.91 28.65 -27.59
C ALA A 607 -28.82 28.16 -26.44
N GLU A 608 -29.97 27.56 -26.77
CA GLU A 608 -30.86 26.93 -25.79
C GLU A 608 -30.15 25.78 -25.05
N ASN A 609 -29.44 24.88 -25.77
CA ASN A 609 -28.66 23.80 -25.18
C ASN A 609 -27.52 24.31 -24.27
N MET A 610 -26.76 25.32 -24.69
CA MET A 610 -25.70 25.92 -23.89
C MET A 610 -26.25 26.59 -22.63
N SER A 611 -27.43 27.22 -22.71
CA SER A 611 -28.12 27.78 -21.54
C SER A 611 -28.57 26.69 -20.56
N HIS A 612 -29.08 25.56 -21.05
CA HIS A 612 -29.46 24.43 -20.20
C HIS A 612 -28.23 23.79 -19.53
N LEU A 613 -27.14 23.59 -20.26
CA LEU A 613 -25.91 23.02 -19.73
C LEU A 613 -25.29 23.92 -18.66
N LYS A 614 -25.27 25.24 -18.88
CA LYS A 614 -24.81 26.22 -17.88
C LYS A 614 -25.67 26.21 -16.62
N ALA A 615 -27.00 26.15 -16.76
CA ALA A 615 -27.91 26.08 -15.61
C ALA A 615 -27.75 24.78 -14.79
N ALA A 616 -27.45 23.66 -15.45
CA ALA A 616 -27.11 22.40 -14.76
C ALA A 616 -25.82 22.55 -13.94
N TYR A 617 -24.72 23.01 -14.55
CA TYR A 617 -23.45 23.24 -13.84
C TYR A 617 -23.59 24.23 -12.67
N GLU A 618 -24.36 25.31 -12.82
CA GLU A 618 -24.62 26.26 -11.73
C GLU A 618 -25.49 25.68 -10.60
N THR A 619 -26.22 24.60 -10.86
CA THR A 619 -27.01 23.86 -9.86
C THR A 619 -26.10 22.89 -9.10
N ASP A 620 -25.29 22.10 -9.82
CA ASP A 620 -24.33 21.18 -9.23
C ASP A 620 -23.29 21.92 -8.37
N LEU A 621 -22.74 23.04 -8.87
CA LEU A 621 -21.79 23.87 -8.12
C LEU A 621 -22.41 24.45 -6.83
N ARG A 622 -23.73 24.70 -6.82
CA ARG A 622 -24.46 25.12 -5.61
C ARG A 622 -24.62 23.97 -4.64
N ALA A 623 -25.02 22.78 -5.11
CA ALA A 623 -25.16 21.60 -4.28
C ALA A 623 -23.83 21.20 -3.61
N THR A 624 -22.71 21.21 -4.35
CA THR A 624 -21.38 20.93 -3.80
C THR A 624 -20.94 21.98 -2.77
N LYS A 625 -21.20 23.27 -3.01
CA LYS A 625 -20.93 24.33 -2.02
C LYS A 625 -21.78 24.18 -0.76
N GLU A 626 -23.06 23.81 -0.90
CA GLU A 626 -23.94 23.56 0.25
C GLU A 626 -23.48 22.34 1.07
N GLN A 627 -23.05 21.26 0.40
CA GLN A 627 -22.47 20.08 1.05
C GLN A 627 -21.16 20.42 1.76
N HIS A 628 -20.26 21.20 1.13
CA HIS A 628 -19.01 21.63 1.74
C HIS A 628 -19.26 22.50 2.99
N ASN A 629 -20.20 23.45 2.92
CA ASN A 629 -20.61 24.27 4.07
C ASN A 629 -21.20 23.41 5.20
N LYS A 630 -22.00 22.38 4.88
CA LYS A 630 -22.50 21.42 5.89
C LYS A 630 -21.38 20.62 6.55
N SER A 631 -20.31 20.26 5.82
CA SER A 631 -19.13 19.63 6.41
C SER A 631 -18.34 20.59 7.31
N ILE A 632 -18.20 21.86 6.92
CA ILE A 632 -17.55 22.89 7.76
C ILE A 632 -18.32 23.07 9.07
N VAL A 633 -19.64 23.23 9.01
CA VAL A 633 -20.47 23.39 10.22
C VAL A 633 -20.34 22.19 11.16
N ARG A 634 -20.37 20.96 10.64
CA ARG A 634 -20.15 19.75 11.48
C ARG A 634 -18.77 19.70 12.13
N LEU A 635 -17.72 20.12 11.42
CA LEU A 635 -16.38 20.19 12.00
C LEU A 635 -16.32 21.27 13.11
N GLN A 636 -17.01 22.40 12.93
CA GLN A 636 -17.13 23.43 13.97
C GLN A 636 -17.91 22.92 15.19
N GLU A 637 -19.05 22.23 14.98
CA GLU A 637 -19.82 21.57 16.04
C GLU A 637 -18.96 20.56 16.82
N MET A 638 -18.20 19.70 16.14
CA MET A 638 -17.28 18.75 16.77
C MET A 638 -16.16 19.43 17.58
N PHE A 639 -15.59 20.54 17.07
CA PHE A 639 -14.58 21.30 17.81
C PHE A 639 -15.16 22.02 19.04
N GLU A 640 -16.41 22.51 18.97
CA GLU A 640 -17.10 23.05 20.14
C GLU A 640 -17.42 21.97 21.17
N GLU A 641 -17.81 20.75 20.75
CA GLU A 641 -18.01 19.60 21.64
C GLU A 641 -16.71 19.13 22.32
N GLU A 642 -15.58 19.03 21.59
CA GLU A 642 -14.26 18.68 22.18
C GLU A 642 -13.78 19.77 23.17
N LEU A 643 -13.99 21.05 22.85
CA LEU A 643 -13.70 22.17 23.75
C LEU A 643 -14.55 22.15 25.03
N GLU A 644 -15.84 21.85 24.93
CA GLU A 644 -16.72 21.80 26.10
C GLU A 644 -16.44 20.56 26.97
N SER A 645 -16.08 19.42 26.36
CA SER A 645 -15.57 18.24 27.09
C SER A 645 -14.30 18.58 27.87
N GLN A 646 -13.30 19.21 27.24
CA GLN A 646 -12.06 19.60 27.92
C GLN A 646 -12.32 20.58 29.08
N LYS A 647 -13.24 21.54 28.92
CA LYS A 647 -13.65 22.41 30.05
C LYS A 647 -14.27 21.62 31.19
N SER A 648 -15.16 20.66 30.89
CA SER A 648 -15.78 19.79 31.89
C SER A 648 -14.73 18.98 32.66
N ASP A 649 -13.73 18.43 31.97
CA ASP A 649 -12.64 17.68 32.59
C ASP A 649 -11.78 18.57 33.49
N TYR A 650 -11.43 19.78 33.04
CA TYR A 650 -10.73 20.78 33.88
C TYR A 650 -11.56 21.23 35.09
N GLU A 651 -12.88 21.37 34.96
CA GLU A 651 -13.76 21.69 36.10
C GLU A 651 -13.84 20.53 37.09
N ALA A 652 -13.84 19.27 36.63
CA ALA A 652 -13.78 18.08 37.47
C ALA A 652 -12.44 17.97 38.22
N ASP A 653 -11.31 18.22 37.56
CA ASP A 653 -9.99 18.25 38.22
C ASP A 653 -9.90 19.37 39.25
N LEU A 654 -10.41 20.56 38.94
CA LEU A 654 -10.49 21.67 39.91
C LEU A 654 -11.42 21.34 41.09
N PHE A 655 -12.48 20.56 40.88
CA PHE A 655 -13.33 20.06 41.96
C PHE A 655 -12.58 19.06 42.85
N MET A 656 -11.91 18.06 42.28
CA MET A 656 -11.11 17.07 43.01
C MET A 656 -9.97 17.72 43.80
N LEU A 657 -9.34 18.76 43.24
CA LEU A 657 -8.31 19.54 43.92
C LEU A 657 -8.88 20.33 45.11
N ARG A 658 -10.05 20.97 44.93
CA ARG A 658 -10.78 21.66 46.01
C ARG A 658 -11.17 20.69 47.13
N GLU A 659 -11.69 19.51 46.79
CA GLU A 659 -12.05 18.48 47.77
C GLU A 659 -10.81 17.98 48.53
N SER A 660 -9.71 17.72 47.83
CA SER A 660 -8.44 17.31 48.45
C SER A 660 -7.91 18.36 49.44
N ILE A 661 -7.99 19.64 49.09
CA ILE A 661 -7.63 20.76 49.98
C ILE A 661 -8.56 20.81 51.20
N GLU A 662 -9.87 20.57 51.02
CA GLU A 662 -10.85 20.55 52.11
C GLU A 662 -10.63 19.35 53.06
N GLN A 663 -10.28 18.18 52.52
CA GLN A 663 -9.88 17.00 53.30
C GLN A 663 -8.59 17.24 54.10
N ILE A 664 -7.58 17.91 53.51
CA ILE A 664 -6.34 18.31 54.21
C ILE A 664 -6.61 19.35 55.31
N ARG A 665 -7.60 20.24 55.15
CA ARG A 665 -8.07 21.12 56.23
C ARG A 665 -8.76 20.34 57.33
N ALA A 666 -9.60 19.37 56.98
CA ALA A 666 -10.37 18.56 57.93
C ALA A 666 -9.51 17.59 58.75
N SER A 667 -8.39 17.09 58.20
CA SER A 667 -7.46 16.20 58.90
C SER A 667 -6.62 16.90 59.98
N GLY A 668 -6.60 18.24 60.00
CA GLY A 668 -5.90 19.04 61.00
C GLY A 668 -4.36 18.97 60.94
N SER A 669 -3.78 18.36 59.90
CA SER A 669 -2.32 18.17 59.77
C SER A 669 -1.58 19.39 59.22
N LEU A 670 -2.27 20.49 58.90
CA LEU A 670 -1.65 21.68 58.34
C LEU A 670 -1.34 22.70 59.45
N ASP A 671 -0.06 22.93 59.71
CA ASP A 671 0.40 23.89 60.71
C ASP A 671 -0.06 25.32 60.36
N ARG A 672 -0.40 26.11 61.39
CA ARG A 672 -1.05 27.44 61.26
C ARG A 672 -0.20 28.46 60.49
N SER A 673 1.09 28.18 60.33
CA SER A 673 2.03 28.95 59.52
C SER A 673 1.72 28.85 58.01
N MET A 674 1.48 27.64 57.47
CA MET A 674 1.20 27.47 56.03
C MET A 674 -0.20 27.95 55.63
N THR A 675 -1.14 27.99 56.58
CA THR A 675 -2.51 28.47 56.30
C THR A 675 -2.54 29.97 55.95
N ALA A 676 -1.58 30.76 56.43
CA ALA A 676 -1.47 32.18 56.08
C ALA A 676 -1.06 32.39 54.61
N SER A 677 -0.16 31.56 54.08
CA SER A 677 0.32 31.65 52.69
C SER A 677 -0.70 31.15 51.66
N LEU A 678 -1.62 30.27 52.05
CA LEU A 678 -2.67 29.72 51.17
C LEU A 678 -3.94 30.58 51.10
N ILE A 679 -4.08 31.62 51.92
CA ILE A 679 -5.24 32.52 51.91
C ILE A 679 -5.25 33.43 50.67
N ASP A 680 -4.09 33.66 50.02
CA ASP A 680 -3.98 34.56 48.87
C ASP A 680 -4.34 33.92 47.51
N VAL A 681 -4.73 32.64 47.46
CA VAL A 681 -5.17 32.00 46.19
C VAL A 681 -6.42 32.68 45.61
N LYS A 682 -7.26 33.31 46.45
CA LYS A 682 -8.42 34.10 46.01
C LYS A 682 -8.06 35.45 45.35
N SER A 683 -6.84 35.95 45.50
CA SER A 683 -6.40 37.14 44.73
C SER A 683 -5.90 36.76 43.33
N LEU A 684 -5.51 35.49 43.12
CA LEU A 684 -5.04 34.94 41.84
C LEU A 684 -6.17 34.42 40.92
N GLU A 685 -7.37 34.12 41.43
CA GLU A 685 -8.54 33.78 40.60
C GLU A 685 -8.99 34.96 39.70
N LYS A 686 -8.64 36.21 40.04
CA LYS A 686 -9.09 37.41 39.30
C LYS A 686 -8.27 37.75 38.05
N PRO A 687 -6.92 37.74 38.08
CA PRO A 687 -6.09 37.96 36.89
C PRO A 687 -6.30 36.91 35.80
N LEU A 688 -6.27 35.60 36.16
CA LEU A 688 -6.35 34.50 35.18
C LEU A 688 -7.60 34.57 34.30
N LYS A 689 -8.75 34.96 34.87
CA LYS A 689 -10.00 35.06 34.11
C LYS A 689 -10.03 36.27 33.16
N THR A 690 -9.25 37.32 33.42
CA THR A 690 -9.13 38.47 32.52
C THR A 690 -8.07 38.35 31.43
N ASP A 691 -7.16 37.37 31.53
CA ASP A 691 -6.09 37.17 30.55
C ASP A 691 -6.41 36.07 29.53
N LEU A 692 -7.27 35.10 29.88
CA LEU A 692 -7.86 34.16 28.91
C LEU A 692 -8.76 34.89 27.89
N ASP A 693 -9.63 35.81 28.35
CA ASP A 693 -10.57 36.55 27.49
C ASP A 693 -9.89 37.57 26.55
N LYS A 694 -8.57 37.74 26.61
CA LYS A 694 -7.80 38.75 25.83
C LYS A 694 -6.73 38.18 24.91
N SER A 695 -6.41 36.88 25.01
CA SER A 695 -5.21 36.30 24.38
C SER A 695 -5.43 35.67 23.00
N PHE A 696 -6.67 35.69 22.47
CA PHE A 696 -6.97 35.32 21.08
C PHE A 696 -7.64 36.49 20.33
N PRO A 697 -6.84 37.28 19.60
CA PRO A 697 -6.93 37.16 18.14
C PRO A 697 -5.56 37.07 17.43
N GLU A 698 -5.55 36.34 16.31
CA GLU A 698 -4.51 36.34 15.25
C GLU A 698 -3.07 35.98 15.66
N LEU A 699 -2.67 34.73 15.38
CA LEU A 699 -1.26 34.31 15.38
C LEU A 699 -0.76 34.02 13.96
N ALA A 700 -0.03 35.00 13.40
CA ALA A 700 0.88 34.80 12.29
C ALA A 700 2.29 34.40 12.79
N LEU A 701 2.99 33.57 12.03
CA LEU A 701 4.29 32.98 12.37
C LEU A 701 5.45 33.99 12.53
N LYS A 702 6.30 33.82 13.57
CA LYS A 702 7.79 33.85 13.51
C LYS A 702 8.46 33.44 14.86
N PRO A 703 9.77 33.07 14.89
CA PRO A 703 10.34 32.20 15.94
C PRO A 703 11.47 32.76 16.84
N SER A 704 11.63 32.15 18.04
CA SER A 704 12.85 32.03 18.90
C SER A 704 13.52 33.31 19.48
N PRO A 705 14.44 33.22 20.48
CA PRO A 705 14.81 32.10 21.37
C PRO A 705 14.85 32.48 22.90
N ASP A 706 15.34 31.53 23.72
CA ASP A 706 16.20 31.69 24.93
C ASP A 706 15.77 31.00 26.26
N LEU A 707 16.76 30.34 26.89
CA LEU A 707 16.75 29.72 28.22
C LEU A 707 17.15 30.75 29.32
N PRO A 708 16.85 30.50 30.62
CA PRO A 708 17.92 30.05 31.52
C PRO A 708 17.52 29.15 32.73
N ASP A 709 18.57 28.66 33.40
CA ASP A 709 18.67 27.70 34.51
C ASP A 709 17.81 27.89 35.78
N PHE A 710 17.63 26.80 36.54
CA PHE A 710 17.19 26.79 37.95
C PHE A 710 18.22 26.11 38.88
N PRO A 711 18.36 26.56 40.16
CA PRO A 711 19.50 26.19 41.01
C PRO A 711 19.25 24.98 41.92
N THR A 712 20.35 24.31 42.27
CA THR A 712 20.41 23.20 43.25
C THR A 712 20.27 23.70 44.69
N ILE A 713 19.41 23.09 45.50
CA ILE A 713 19.31 23.34 46.95
C ILE A 713 19.64 22.07 47.73
N LYS A 714 20.60 22.16 48.64
CA LYS A 714 20.94 21.10 49.62
C LYS A 714 20.15 21.34 50.91
N PHE A 715 19.67 20.28 51.53
CA PHE A 715 19.26 20.30 52.95
C PHE A 715 19.94 19.17 53.72
N SER A 716 20.47 19.53 54.88
CA SER A 716 21.03 18.63 55.89
C SER A 716 20.10 18.62 57.10
N LEU A 717 19.81 17.45 57.66
CA LEU A 717 19.06 17.32 58.91
C LEU A 717 19.66 16.22 59.77
N SER A 718 20.31 16.62 60.86
CA SER A 718 20.63 15.77 62.00
C SER A 718 19.51 15.86 63.05
N ASP A 719 19.53 14.90 63.98
CA ASP A 719 18.83 14.93 65.28
C ASP A 719 17.28 14.86 65.25
N VAL A 720 16.73 13.68 65.55
CA VAL A 720 15.92 13.42 66.77
C VAL A 720 15.98 11.91 67.04
N GLY A 721 16.16 11.52 68.31
CA GLY A 721 15.81 10.17 68.76
C GLY A 721 15.22 10.22 70.17
N GLU A 722 14.31 9.30 70.50
CA GLU A 722 14.17 8.75 71.86
C GLU A 722 13.26 7.50 71.91
N LYS A 723 13.72 6.50 72.69
CA LYS A 723 12.97 5.54 73.55
C LYS A 723 11.69 4.83 73.03
N ILE A 724 11.76 3.49 73.01
CA ILE A 724 10.61 2.58 73.18
C ILE A 724 10.97 1.54 74.27
N PRO A 725 10.08 1.23 75.23
CA PRO A 725 10.35 0.26 76.30
C PRO A 725 10.00 -1.19 75.94
N THR A 726 10.67 -2.14 76.60
CA THR A 726 10.45 -3.58 76.49
C THR A 726 9.36 -4.08 77.44
N SER A 727 8.36 -4.81 76.92
CA SER A 727 7.52 -5.71 77.73
C SER A 727 7.03 -6.93 76.92
N ALA A 728 7.60 -8.10 77.21
CA ALA A 728 7.44 -9.33 76.41
C ALA A 728 6.12 -10.11 76.64
N VAL A 729 5.02 -9.43 77.02
CA VAL A 729 3.74 -10.08 77.41
C VAL A 729 2.65 -9.92 76.32
N GLN A 730 2.80 -9.00 75.37
CA GLN A 730 1.77 -8.72 74.35
C GLN A 730 1.86 -9.59 73.08
N ILE A 731 2.90 -10.41 72.92
CA ILE A 731 3.13 -11.19 71.69
C ILE A 731 2.09 -12.33 71.56
N GLU A 732 1.72 -12.98 72.67
CA GLU A 732 0.82 -14.14 72.64
C GLU A 732 -0.67 -13.79 72.42
N GLU A 733 -1.07 -12.54 72.69
CA GLU A 733 -2.38 -12.02 72.27
C GLU A 733 -2.36 -11.62 70.79
N LEU A 734 -1.31 -10.93 70.34
CA LEU A 734 -1.14 -10.54 68.92
C LEU A 734 -1.13 -11.74 67.97
N ASP A 735 -0.52 -12.86 68.34
CA ASP A 735 -0.50 -14.05 67.47
C ASP A 735 -1.86 -14.76 67.41
N LYS A 736 -2.66 -14.74 68.48
CA LYS A 736 -4.06 -15.22 68.46
C LYS A 736 -4.95 -14.29 67.63
N GLU A 737 -4.73 -12.97 67.72
CA GLU A 737 -5.46 -11.99 66.93
C GLU A 737 -5.15 -12.14 65.44
N LYS A 738 -3.87 -12.30 65.06
CA LYS A 738 -3.45 -12.67 63.70
C LYS A 738 -4.12 -13.94 63.20
N GLU A 739 -4.17 -15.01 64.01
CA GLU A 739 -4.78 -16.28 63.58
C GLU A 739 -6.30 -16.13 63.33
N THR A 740 -6.99 -15.27 64.09
CA THR A 740 -8.40 -14.93 63.81
C THR A 740 -8.56 -14.07 62.56
N HIS A 741 -7.67 -13.10 62.31
CA HIS A 741 -7.69 -12.30 61.08
C HIS A 741 -7.37 -13.12 59.83
N ILE A 742 -6.42 -14.06 59.89
CA ILE A 742 -6.13 -14.98 58.77
C ILE A 742 -7.38 -15.78 58.40
N LYS A 743 -8.11 -16.34 59.39
CA LYS A 743 -9.37 -17.06 59.15
C LYS A 743 -10.47 -16.17 58.55
N GLN A 744 -10.60 -14.92 59.01
CA GLN A 744 -11.53 -13.95 58.43
C GLN A 744 -11.18 -13.60 56.97
N LEU A 745 -9.88 -13.50 56.66
CA LEU A 745 -9.37 -13.17 55.34
C LEU A 745 -9.54 -14.34 54.35
N ASP A 746 -9.33 -15.58 54.80
CA ASP A 746 -9.64 -16.80 54.04
C ASP A 746 -11.14 -16.93 53.72
N ASP A 747 -12.01 -16.65 54.69
CA ASP A 747 -13.47 -16.70 54.47
C ASP A 747 -13.98 -15.54 53.61
N ALA A 748 -13.33 -14.37 53.67
CA ALA A 748 -13.56 -13.27 52.74
C ALA A 748 -13.14 -13.64 51.31
N ASN A 749 -11.95 -14.22 51.12
CA ASN A 749 -11.46 -14.68 49.82
C ASN A 749 -12.36 -15.79 49.23
N LYS A 750 -12.82 -16.74 50.04
CA LYS A 750 -13.78 -17.77 49.62
C LYS A 750 -15.16 -17.21 49.23
N LYS A 751 -15.58 -16.08 49.81
CA LYS A 751 -16.77 -15.35 49.37
C LYS A 751 -16.51 -14.59 48.06
N LEU A 752 -15.37 -13.93 47.95
CA LEU A 752 -14.97 -13.16 46.78
C LEU A 752 -14.89 -14.05 45.53
N GLU A 753 -14.23 -15.21 45.60
CA GLU A 753 -14.16 -16.15 44.48
C GLU A 753 -15.54 -16.69 44.09
N LYS A 754 -16.45 -16.94 45.05
CA LYS A 754 -17.85 -17.31 44.73
C LYS A 754 -18.64 -16.20 44.04
N GLU A 755 -18.41 -14.94 44.40
CA GLU A 755 -19.01 -13.79 43.70
C GLU A 755 -18.42 -13.61 42.29
N LYS A 756 -17.10 -13.69 42.15
CA LYS A 756 -16.36 -13.66 40.88
C LYS A 756 -16.82 -14.77 39.93
N GLU A 757 -17.00 -16.00 40.42
CA GLU A 757 -17.48 -17.12 39.61
C GLU A 757 -18.93 -16.92 39.15
N LYS A 758 -19.83 -16.39 40.01
CA LYS A 758 -21.19 -15.98 39.61
C LYS A 758 -21.15 -14.87 38.55
N LEU A 759 -20.29 -13.88 38.72
CA LEU A 759 -20.17 -12.74 37.81
C LEU A 759 -19.67 -13.21 36.43
N HIS A 760 -18.64 -14.07 36.37
CA HIS A 760 -18.18 -14.68 35.13
C HIS A 760 -19.26 -15.55 34.47
N ARG A 761 -20.03 -16.34 35.22
CA ARG A 761 -21.16 -17.11 34.66
C ARG A 761 -22.24 -16.20 34.07
N LYS A 762 -22.54 -15.07 34.74
CA LYS A 762 -23.48 -14.04 34.24
C LYS A 762 -22.95 -13.35 32.98
N PHE A 763 -21.67 -12.98 32.96
CA PHE A 763 -21.02 -12.33 31.83
C PHE A 763 -20.96 -13.23 30.59
N ARG A 764 -20.54 -14.50 30.75
CA ARG A 764 -20.56 -15.49 29.65
C ARG A 764 -21.97 -15.71 29.10
N LYS A 765 -23.00 -15.74 29.95
CA LYS A 765 -24.38 -15.85 29.49
C LYS A 765 -24.80 -14.61 28.67
N ASN A 766 -24.52 -13.41 29.19
CA ASN A 766 -24.83 -12.17 28.48
C ASN A 766 -24.11 -12.08 27.12
N LEU A 767 -22.86 -12.54 27.04
CA LEU A 767 -22.09 -12.57 25.79
C LEU A 767 -22.76 -13.49 24.74
N VAL A 768 -23.12 -14.72 25.13
CA VAL A 768 -23.82 -15.68 24.25
C VAL A 768 -25.20 -15.19 23.84
N ASP A 769 -25.93 -14.50 24.72
CA ASP A 769 -27.24 -13.94 24.40
C ASP A 769 -27.11 -12.72 23.46
N PHE A 770 -26.06 -11.89 23.60
CA PHE A 770 -25.72 -10.79 22.70
C PHE A 770 -25.27 -11.27 21.30
N GLU A 771 -24.43 -12.30 21.24
CA GLU A 771 -24.01 -12.93 19.97
C GLU A 771 -25.22 -13.47 19.18
N LYS A 772 -26.18 -14.10 19.85
CA LYS A 772 -27.43 -14.56 19.23
C LYS A 772 -28.30 -13.40 18.74
N GLN A 773 -28.36 -12.30 19.49
CA GLN A 773 -29.09 -11.11 19.05
C GLN A 773 -28.46 -10.53 17.78
N ASN A 774 -27.13 -10.33 17.76
CA ASN A 774 -26.42 -9.83 16.59
C ASN A 774 -26.55 -10.75 15.37
N GLN A 775 -26.49 -12.08 15.55
CA GLN A 775 -26.76 -13.03 14.46
C GLN A 775 -28.19 -12.89 13.92
N THR A 776 -29.18 -12.71 14.80
CA THR A 776 -30.59 -12.52 14.41
C THR A 776 -30.79 -11.19 13.66
N GLU A 777 -30.14 -10.11 14.09
CA GLU A 777 -30.19 -8.81 13.42
C GLU A 777 -29.49 -8.85 12.05
N LEU A 778 -28.31 -9.46 11.94
CA LEU A 778 -27.62 -9.66 10.65
C LEU A 778 -28.45 -10.50 9.66
N GLU A 779 -29.12 -11.54 10.15
CA GLU A 779 -30.03 -12.38 9.36
C GLU A 779 -31.24 -11.58 8.85
N ASN A 780 -31.77 -10.66 9.67
CA ASN A 780 -32.84 -9.74 9.29
C ASN A 780 -32.37 -8.68 8.27
N TYR A 781 -31.18 -8.10 8.44
CA TYR A 781 -30.58 -7.18 7.47
C TYR A 781 -30.36 -7.84 6.11
N ARG A 782 -29.87 -9.09 6.08
CA ARG A 782 -29.72 -9.87 4.84
C ARG A 782 -31.05 -10.07 4.11
N LYS A 783 -32.12 -10.41 4.85
CA LYS A 783 -33.48 -10.57 4.30
C LYS A 783 -34.06 -9.26 3.77
N ALA A 784 -33.85 -8.15 4.49
CA ALA A 784 -34.28 -6.83 4.06
C ALA A 784 -33.53 -6.39 2.79
N LEU A 785 -32.21 -6.57 2.74
CA LEU A 785 -31.39 -6.22 1.57
C LEU A 785 -31.77 -7.01 0.33
N GLY A 786 -31.94 -8.34 0.45
CA GLY A 786 -32.37 -9.20 -0.65
C GLY A 786 -33.75 -8.78 -1.20
N LYS A 787 -34.70 -8.45 -0.32
CA LYS A 787 -36.01 -7.94 -0.74
C LYS A 787 -35.91 -6.60 -1.48
N THR A 788 -35.12 -5.66 -0.98
CA THR A 788 -34.93 -4.36 -1.65
C THR A 788 -34.32 -4.52 -3.04
N GLN A 789 -33.35 -5.43 -3.21
CA GLN A 789 -32.75 -5.74 -4.51
C GLN A 789 -33.75 -6.38 -5.48
N GLU A 790 -34.65 -7.25 -5.02
CA GLU A 790 -35.73 -7.81 -5.83
C GLU A 790 -36.75 -6.72 -6.25
N ASP A 791 -37.18 -5.87 -5.32
CA ASP A 791 -38.11 -4.75 -5.57
C ASP A 791 -37.51 -3.72 -6.57
N GLU A 792 -36.20 -3.45 -6.51
CA GLU A 792 -35.50 -2.57 -7.47
C GLU A 792 -35.36 -3.20 -8.85
N LYS A 793 -35.03 -4.49 -8.91
CA LYS A 793 -34.96 -5.27 -10.15
C LYS A 793 -36.32 -5.31 -10.87
N GLU A 794 -37.43 -5.50 -10.15
CA GLU A 794 -38.78 -5.40 -10.73
C GLU A 794 -39.09 -4.00 -11.26
N LYS A 795 -38.76 -2.94 -10.50
CA LYS A 795 -38.94 -1.55 -10.96
C LYS A 795 -38.15 -1.24 -12.23
N LEU A 796 -36.89 -1.69 -12.32
CA LEU A 796 -36.05 -1.52 -13.50
C LEU A 796 -36.59 -2.29 -14.71
N GLN A 797 -37.06 -3.53 -14.53
CA GLN A 797 -37.70 -4.29 -15.61
C GLN A 797 -39.00 -3.64 -16.09
N ALA A 798 -39.81 -3.10 -15.18
CA ALA A 798 -41.02 -2.35 -15.54
C ALA A 798 -40.70 -1.06 -16.30
N ALA A 799 -39.66 -0.33 -15.90
CA ALA A 799 -39.20 0.88 -16.58
C ALA A 799 -38.67 0.60 -18.00
N LEU A 800 -37.85 -0.46 -18.16
CA LEU A 800 -37.36 -0.90 -19.48
C LEU A 800 -38.51 -1.27 -20.42
N LYS A 801 -39.47 -2.06 -19.94
CA LYS A 801 -40.66 -2.46 -20.73
C LYS A 801 -41.54 -1.26 -21.11
N LYS A 802 -41.63 -0.25 -20.26
CA LYS A 802 -42.32 1.02 -20.58
C LYS A 802 -41.58 1.78 -21.69
N LEU A 803 -40.26 1.91 -21.59
CA LEU A 803 -39.43 2.63 -22.55
C LEU A 803 -39.39 1.96 -23.93
N GLU A 804 -39.39 0.62 -23.96
CA GLU A 804 -39.55 -0.19 -25.18
C GLU A 804 -40.89 0.09 -25.88
N ASN A 805 -42.00 0.10 -25.11
CA ASN A 805 -43.32 0.43 -25.64
C ASN A 805 -43.40 1.87 -26.19
N GLU A 806 -42.82 2.85 -25.49
CA GLU A 806 -42.76 4.24 -25.96
C GLU A 806 -41.95 4.39 -27.25
N ASN A 807 -40.82 3.69 -27.38
CA ASN A 807 -40.00 3.70 -28.58
C ASN A 807 -40.72 3.01 -29.76
N ASN A 808 -41.41 1.90 -29.53
CA ASN A 808 -42.23 1.24 -30.54
C ASN A 808 -43.41 2.11 -31.01
N ALA A 809 -44.02 2.89 -30.10
CA ALA A 809 -45.04 3.88 -30.47
C ALA A 809 -44.45 5.01 -31.33
N LYS A 810 -43.30 5.59 -30.94
CA LYS A 810 -42.60 6.63 -31.72
C LYS A 810 -42.20 6.13 -33.12
N LEU A 811 -41.67 4.91 -33.23
CA LEU A 811 -41.36 4.27 -34.52
C LEU A 811 -42.59 4.08 -35.41
N THR A 812 -43.73 3.71 -34.81
CA THR A 812 -45.01 3.56 -35.54
C THR A 812 -45.48 4.91 -36.10
N ILE A 813 -45.41 5.99 -35.30
CA ILE A 813 -45.75 7.36 -35.75
C ILE A 813 -44.80 7.83 -36.87
N LEU A 814 -43.49 7.58 -36.74
CA LEU A 814 -42.51 7.91 -37.76
C LEU A 814 -42.76 7.18 -39.08
N ARG A 815 -43.04 5.87 -39.04
CA ARG A 815 -43.43 5.08 -40.24
C ARG A 815 -44.69 5.62 -40.89
N ALA A 816 -45.71 5.98 -40.11
CA ALA A 816 -46.93 6.58 -40.64
C ALA A 816 -46.67 7.95 -41.31
N LYS A 817 -45.84 8.81 -40.69
CA LYS A 817 -45.46 10.13 -41.24
C LYS A 817 -44.65 9.99 -42.53
N TYR A 818 -43.70 9.06 -42.58
CA TYR A 818 -42.92 8.75 -43.78
C TYR A 818 -43.83 8.25 -44.93
N ASN A 819 -44.68 7.26 -44.66
CA ASN A 819 -45.61 6.73 -45.66
C ASN A 819 -46.60 7.79 -46.18
N LYS A 820 -47.02 8.73 -45.33
CA LYS A 820 -47.84 9.88 -45.76
C LYS A 820 -47.06 10.79 -46.71
N MET A 821 -45.82 11.16 -46.37
CA MET A 821 -44.94 11.99 -47.19
C MET A 821 -44.69 11.37 -48.57
N MET A 822 -44.28 10.09 -48.62
CA MET A 822 -44.03 9.37 -49.87
C MET A 822 -45.29 9.27 -50.76
N ASN A 823 -46.48 9.16 -50.16
CA ASN A 823 -47.74 9.16 -50.90
C ASN A 823 -48.14 10.56 -51.41
N GLU A 824 -47.75 11.62 -50.71
CA GLU A 824 -47.94 13.01 -51.17
C GLU A 824 -46.98 13.36 -52.31
N GLU A 825 -45.71 12.93 -52.25
CA GLU A 825 -44.77 13.04 -53.37
C GLU A 825 -45.24 12.29 -54.60
N ARG A 826 -45.67 11.03 -54.47
CA ARG A 826 -46.22 10.27 -55.61
C ARG A 826 -47.39 11.00 -56.28
N LYS A 827 -48.25 11.67 -55.50
CA LYS A 827 -49.35 12.49 -56.02
C LYS A 827 -48.89 13.79 -56.70
N ARG A 828 -47.74 14.35 -56.33
CA ARG A 828 -47.11 15.47 -57.04
C ARG A 828 -46.58 15.00 -58.39
N PHE A 829 -45.77 13.94 -58.41
CA PHE A 829 -45.23 13.35 -59.63
C PHE A 829 -46.31 12.97 -60.65
N THR A 830 -47.44 12.39 -60.23
CA THR A 830 -48.54 12.08 -61.16
C THR A 830 -49.16 13.34 -61.76
N LYS A 831 -49.42 14.38 -60.95
CA LYS A 831 -49.98 15.65 -61.44
C LYS A 831 -49.04 16.39 -62.39
N GLU A 832 -47.74 16.34 -62.11
CA GLU A 832 -46.73 17.00 -62.93
C GLU A 832 -46.53 16.26 -64.27
N SER A 833 -46.55 14.93 -64.26
CA SER A 833 -46.58 14.11 -65.48
C SER A 833 -47.83 14.35 -66.33
N GLU A 834 -49.00 14.54 -65.70
CA GLU A 834 -50.24 14.88 -66.40
C GLU A 834 -50.19 16.30 -66.99
N LYS A 835 -49.63 17.27 -66.25
CA LYS A 835 -49.45 18.64 -66.74
C LYS A 835 -48.51 18.69 -67.96
N LEU A 836 -47.35 18.04 -67.89
CA LEU A 836 -46.41 17.98 -69.01
C LEU A 836 -47.02 17.34 -70.27
N LYS A 837 -47.94 16.38 -70.12
CA LYS A 837 -48.71 15.81 -71.24
C LYS A 837 -49.74 16.79 -71.81
N ALA A 838 -50.31 17.69 -71.00
CA ALA A 838 -51.20 18.75 -71.46
C ALA A 838 -50.42 19.84 -72.21
N ASP A 839 -49.35 20.35 -71.60
CA ASP A 839 -48.51 21.42 -72.16
C ASP A 839 -47.88 20.98 -73.51
N SER A 840 -47.44 19.73 -73.63
CA SER A 840 -46.96 19.13 -74.89
C SER A 840 -48.03 19.08 -75.99
N LYS A 841 -49.29 18.88 -75.62
CA LYS A 841 -50.44 18.82 -76.55
C LYS A 841 -50.87 20.21 -77.01
N GLU A 842 -50.75 21.22 -76.14
CA GLU A 842 -51.01 22.62 -76.45
C GLU A 842 -49.93 23.22 -77.37
N LEU A 843 -48.65 22.92 -77.10
CA LEU A 843 -47.52 23.32 -77.95
C LEU A 843 -47.61 22.72 -79.38
N SER A 844 -48.29 21.59 -79.52
CA SER A 844 -48.56 20.94 -80.82
C SER A 844 -49.65 21.63 -81.63
N LEU A 845 -50.57 22.36 -80.98
CA LEU A 845 -51.67 23.08 -81.64
C LEU A 845 -51.28 24.52 -82.00
N SER A 846 -50.47 25.18 -81.16
CA SER A 846 -50.10 26.60 -81.36
C SER A 846 -49.13 26.88 -82.52
N LYS A 847 -48.68 25.87 -83.28
CA LYS A 847 -47.75 26.03 -84.41
C LYS A 847 -48.42 26.27 -85.77
N MET A 848 -49.75 26.37 -85.82
CA MET A 848 -50.51 26.38 -87.09
C MET A 848 -51.13 27.73 -87.50
N GLU A 849 -51.02 28.78 -86.67
CA GLU A 849 -51.59 30.10 -86.98
C GLU A 849 -50.59 31.24 -86.74
N VAL A 850 -50.83 32.35 -87.46
CA VAL A 850 -50.10 33.65 -87.49
C VAL A 850 -48.97 33.76 -88.52
N TYR A 851 -49.39 33.96 -89.78
CA TYR A 851 -48.71 34.83 -90.74
C TYR A 851 -49.29 36.26 -90.67
N GLU A 852 -48.59 37.21 -91.29
CA GLU A 852 -48.92 38.65 -91.49
C GLU A 852 -48.64 39.63 -90.33
N VAL A 853 -47.78 40.65 -90.60
CA VAL A 853 -48.08 42.10 -90.54
C VAL A 853 -46.83 42.93 -90.97
N LYS A 854 -47.06 44.15 -91.48
CA LYS A 854 -46.13 45.01 -92.25
C LYS A 854 -44.99 45.69 -91.44
N PRO A 855 -43.88 46.10 -92.11
CA PRO A 855 -42.74 46.79 -91.48
C PRO A 855 -42.87 48.32 -91.45
N SER A 856 -42.14 49.00 -90.55
CA SER A 856 -41.95 50.47 -90.60
C SER A 856 -40.70 50.99 -89.88
N ARG A 857 -39.91 51.82 -90.60
CA ARG A 857 -38.83 52.73 -90.16
C ARG A 857 -37.60 52.15 -89.42
N LYS A 858 -36.54 51.91 -90.20
CA LYS A 858 -35.15 51.83 -89.75
C LYS A 858 -34.67 53.18 -89.18
N ARG A 859 -33.86 53.16 -88.12
CA ARG A 859 -32.73 54.08 -87.90
C ARG A 859 -31.45 53.25 -88.02
N SER A 860 -30.39 53.82 -88.59
CA SER A 860 -29.13 53.13 -88.87
C SER A 860 -28.38 52.77 -87.59
N LEU A 861 -27.76 51.58 -87.57
CA LEU A 861 -27.01 51.06 -86.42
C LEU A 861 -25.53 51.52 -86.41
N ASP A 862 -25.09 52.13 -87.51
CA ASP A 862 -23.67 52.39 -87.80
C ASP A 862 -23.04 53.51 -86.91
N GLU A 863 -23.85 54.38 -86.30
CA GLU A 863 -23.36 55.42 -85.38
C GLU A 863 -23.00 54.87 -83.98
N LEU A 864 -23.55 53.72 -83.56
CA LEU A 864 -23.31 53.15 -82.23
C LEU A 864 -22.03 52.30 -82.15
N SER A 865 -21.58 51.72 -83.26
CA SER A 865 -20.37 50.89 -83.30
C SER A 865 -19.09 51.72 -83.08
N GLY A 866 -19.01 52.89 -83.74
CA GLY A 866 -17.84 53.77 -83.65
C GLY A 866 -17.65 54.45 -82.28
N GLN A 867 -18.68 54.48 -81.43
CA GLN A 867 -18.63 55.17 -80.14
C GLN A 867 -18.12 54.25 -79.01
N VAL A 868 -18.47 52.96 -79.04
CA VAL A 868 -18.00 51.96 -78.06
C VAL A 868 -16.52 51.63 -78.23
N GLN A 869 -16.02 51.56 -79.48
CA GLN A 869 -14.61 51.32 -79.77
C GLN A 869 -13.70 52.41 -79.16
N LYS A 870 -14.17 53.66 -79.17
CA LYS A 870 -13.39 54.83 -78.73
C LYS A 870 -13.33 54.98 -77.21
N GLU A 871 -14.42 54.67 -76.50
CA GLU A 871 -14.44 54.65 -75.04
C GLU A 871 -13.56 53.53 -74.47
N LEU A 872 -13.39 52.41 -75.20
CA LEU A 872 -12.49 51.32 -74.80
C LEU A 872 -11.00 51.71 -74.90
N GLU A 873 -10.60 52.40 -75.97
CA GLU A 873 -9.21 52.87 -76.16
C GLU A 873 -8.81 54.02 -75.23
N GLU A 874 -9.75 54.89 -74.86
CA GLU A 874 -9.51 55.97 -73.89
C GLU A 874 -9.38 55.44 -72.45
N SER A 875 -10.06 54.35 -72.10
CA SER A 875 -9.89 53.67 -70.79
C SER A 875 -8.51 53.03 -70.64
N ALA A 876 -8.04 52.29 -71.66
CA ALA A 876 -6.75 51.58 -71.60
C ALA A 876 -5.53 52.52 -71.51
N LYS A 877 -5.62 53.74 -72.06
CA LYS A 877 -4.56 54.76 -71.94
C LYS A 877 -4.47 55.38 -70.55
N LEU A 878 -5.54 55.35 -69.76
CA LEU A 878 -5.59 55.95 -68.43
C LEU A 878 -4.97 55.05 -67.35
N GLU A 879 -5.11 53.72 -67.49
CA GLU A 879 -4.50 52.73 -66.60
C GLU A 879 -2.96 52.70 -66.72
N LEU A 880 -2.41 52.76 -67.93
CA LEU A 880 -0.96 52.78 -68.16
C LEU A 880 -0.29 54.04 -67.60
N SER A 881 -0.94 55.21 -67.68
CA SER A 881 -0.39 56.48 -67.18
C SER A 881 -0.34 56.59 -65.64
N LEU A 882 -1.05 55.72 -64.92
CA LEU A 882 -1.05 55.67 -63.45
C LEU A 882 0.03 54.74 -62.88
N LEU A 883 0.31 53.62 -63.56
CA LEU A 883 1.36 52.68 -63.14
C LEU A 883 2.77 53.23 -63.39
N GLU A 884 2.98 53.99 -64.48
CA GLU A 884 4.29 54.59 -64.82
C GLU A 884 4.72 55.71 -63.85
N LYS A 885 3.84 56.18 -62.95
CA LYS A 885 4.12 57.27 -62.00
C LYS A 885 4.38 56.82 -60.55
N LEU A 886 4.29 55.52 -60.25
CA LEU A 886 4.53 54.98 -58.91
C LEU A 886 5.81 54.15 -58.78
N GLY A 887 6.55 53.91 -59.88
CA GLY A 887 7.76 53.07 -59.91
C GLY A 887 9.10 53.81 -59.84
N ALA A 888 9.16 55.06 -59.36
CA ALA A 888 10.34 55.92 -59.50
C ALA A 888 10.75 56.70 -58.23
N ALA A 889 10.44 56.19 -57.04
CA ALA A 889 10.74 56.88 -55.78
C ALA A 889 10.97 55.94 -54.58
N GLU A 890 11.82 54.91 -54.72
CA GLU A 890 12.21 54.07 -53.58
C GLU A 890 13.62 53.47 -53.76
N GLU A 891 14.65 54.33 -53.80
CA GLU A 891 16.04 53.88 -53.68
C GLU A 891 16.92 54.98 -53.06
N ARG A 892 17.81 54.56 -52.14
CA ARG A 892 18.80 55.34 -51.36
C ARG A 892 18.28 56.11 -50.15
N GLU A 893 18.62 55.60 -48.96
CA GLU A 893 19.35 56.41 -47.99
C GLU A 893 20.25 55.53 -47.11
N ASP A 894 21.54 55.86 -47.09
CA ASP A 894 22.55 55.30 -46.20
C ASP A 894 23.36 56.48 -45.63
N ALA A 895 23.72 56.39 -44.35
CA ALA A 895 24.70 57.20 -43.61
C ALA A 895 24.40 58.67 -43.17
N HIS A 896 24.15 58.78 -41.85
CA HIS A 896 24.81 59.71 -40.89
C HIS A 896 24.39 61.21 -40.80
N PRO A 897 24.72 61.92 -39.68
CA PRO A 897 23.79 62.87 -39.05
C PRO A 897 24.35 64.31 -38.92
N ASP A 898 23.70 65.09 -38.04
CA ASP A 898 24.04 66.46 -37.59
C ASP A 898 23.81 67.61 -38.58
N SER A 899 22.71 68.34 -38.38
CA SER A 899 22.78 69.79 -38.08
C SER A 899 21.45 70.34 -37.57
N ALA A 900 21.51 71.11 -36.49
CA ALA A 900 20.34 71.77 -35.89
C ALA A 900 20.00 73.09 -36.61
N LEU A 901 18.71 73.39 -36.75
CA LEU A 901 18.17 74.75 -36.68
C LEU A 901 16.65 74.67 -36.43
N SER A 902 16.19 75.21 -35.30
CA SER A 902 14.81 75.07 -34.85
C SER A 902 13.89 76.18 -35.36
N LEU A 903 12.75 75.77 -35.92
CA LEU A 903 11.53 76.56 -35.91
C LEU A 903 10.45 75.77 -35.14
N PRO A 904 9.57 76.41 -34.36
CA PRO A 904 8.61 75.71 -33.54
C PRO A 904 7.52 75.07 -34.40
N ALA A 905 7.68 73.79 -34.73
CA ALA A 905 6.72 72.99 -35.49
C ALA A 905 5.30 73.19 -34.94
N THR A 906 4.41 73.60 -35.83
CA THR A 906 2.99 73.81 -35.55
C THR A 906 2.36 72.51 -35.05
N PRO A 907 1.23 72.56 -34.30
CA PRO A 907 0.55 71.35 -33.84
C PRO A 907 0.22 70.38 -34.97
N VAL A 908 -0.08 70.91 -36.16
CA VAL A 908 -0.41 70.12 -37.36
C VAL A 908 0.82 69.44 -37.94
N GLU A 909 1.97 70.11 -38.00
CA GLU A 909 3.23 69.47 -38.42
C GLU A 909 3.65 68.35 -37.46
N LYS A 910 3.46 68.53 -36.15
CA LYS A 910 3.71 67.44 -35.17
C LYS A 910 2.79 66.24 -35.39
N ILE A 911 1.52 66.49 -35.70
CA ILE A 911 0.55 65.45 -36.04
C ILE A 911 0.93 64.74 -37.35
N LEU A 912 1.30 65.48 -38.40
CA LEU A 912 1.75 64.91 -39.67
C LEU A 912 3.04 64.09 -39.50
N HIS A 913 4.01 64.57 -38.72
CA HIS A 913 5.24 63.84 -38.42
C HIS A 913 4.98 62.54 -37.65
N LYS A 914 3.97 62.54 -36.76
CA LYS A 914 3.50 61.36 -36.02
C LYS A 914 2.77 60.36 -36.94
N ILE A 915 1.97 60.83 -37.90
CA ILE A 915 1.39 59.98 -38.95
C ILE A 915 2.51 59.35 -39.80
N LEU A 916 3.49 60.14 -40.24
CA LEU A 916 4.57 59.68 -41.10
C LEU A 916 5.50 58.66 -40.41
N HIS A 917 5.74 58.79 -39.10
CA HIS A 917 6.62 57.89 -38.35
C HIS A 917 5.90 56.71 -37.67
N SER A 918 4.59 56.79 -37.45
CA SER A 918 3.88 55.83 -36.58
C SER A 918 2.49 55.43 -37.09
N GLY A 919 2.09 55.88 -38.28
CA GLY A 919 0.76 55.63 -38.82
C GLY A 919 -0.34 56.51 -38.21
N ILE A 920 -1.47 56.61 -38.90
CA ILE A 920 -2.60 57.46 -38.47
C ILE A 920 -3.31 56.93 -37.22
N ASP A 921 -3.20 55.62 -36.96
CA ASP A 921 -3.83 54.93 -35.82
C ASP A 921 -3.21 55.32 -34.47
N MET A 922 -2.02 55.91 -34.47
CA MET A 922 -1.32 56.42 -33.28
C MET A 922 -1.70 57.86 -32.91
N LEU A 923 -2.65 58.48 -33.63
CA LEU A 923 -3.23 59.76 -33.25
C LEU A 923 -4.27 59.58 -32.14
N THR A 924 -4.13 60.37 -31.08
CA THR A 924 -5.19 60.54 -30.08
C THR A 924 -6.40 61.22 -30.69
N PHE A 925 -7.58 61.03 -30.10
CA PHE A 925 -8.82 61.64 -30.61
C PHE A 925 -8.74 63.18 -30.71
N ALA A 926 -7.97 63.83 -29.82
CA ALA A 926 -7.74 65.27 -29.87
C ALA A 926 -6.86 65.69 -31.06
N GLU A 927 -5.78 64.95 -31.34
CA GLU A 927 -4.91 65.17 -32.51
C GLU A 927 -5.68 64.93 -33.82
N LEU A 928 -6.47 63.85 -33.89
CA LEU A 928 -7.30 63.53 -35.05
C LEU A 928 -8.41 64.57 -35.27
N SER A 929 -9.03 65.05 -34.19
CA SER A 929 -10.03 66.13 -34.26
C SER A 929 -9.42 67.46 -34.70
N LEU A 930 -8.20 67.80 -34.24
CA LEU A 930 -7.49 69.00 -34.67
C LEU A 930 -7.12 68.91 -36.15
N LEU A 931 -6.59 67.77 -36.60
CA LEU A 931 -6.28 67.52 -38.00
C LEU A 931 -7.54 67.64 -38.88
N HIS A 932 -8.65 67.01 -38.48
CA HIS A 932 -9.92 67.11 -39.19
C HIS A 932 -10.42 68.55 -39.26
N GLN A 933 -10.36 69.30 -38.16
CA GLN A 933 -10.77 70.71 -38.13
C GLN A 933 -9.87 71.59 -39.01
N THR A 934 -8.55 71.38 -39.01
CA THR A 934 -7.62 72.08 -39.90
C THR A 934 -7.89 71.76 -41.36
N VAL A 935 -8.07 70.48 -41.72
CA VAL A 935 -8.38 70.06 -43.10
C VAL A 935 -9.71 70.66 -43.54
N CYS A 936 -10.79 70.53 -42.75
CA CYS A 936 -12.07 71.13 -43.09
C CYS A 936 -12.02 72.66 -43.20
N SER A 937 -11.23 73.34 -42.36
CA SER A 937 -11.02 74.79 -42.47
C SER A 937 -10.24 75.18 -43.73
N ALA A 938 -9.16 74.45 -44.06
CA ALA A 938 -8.36 74.66 -45.27
C ALA A 938 -9.19 74.38 -46.53
N THR A 939 -9.91 73.26 -46.59
CA THR A 939 -10.82 72.94 -47.71
C THR A 939 -11.95 73.96 -47.84
N SER A 940 -12.51 74.47 -46.73
CA SER A 940 -13.50 75.56 -46.78
C SER A 940 -12.88 76.86 -47.32
N GLN A 941 -11.64 77.17 -46.94
CA GLN A 941 -10.92 78.33 -47.48
C GLN A 941 -10.58 78.16 -48.97
N MET A 942 -10.18 76.97 -49.42
CA MET A 942 -9.99 76.68 -50.85
C MET A 942 -11.28 76.86 -51.64
N ILE A 943 -12.41 76.30 -51.17
CA ILE A 943 -13.72 76.46 -51.82
C ILE A 943 -14.14 77.94 -51.86
N LEU A 944 -13.83 78.73 -50.83
CA LEU A 944 -14.10 80.17 -50.81
C LEU A 944 -13.14 81.00 -51.67
N GLN A 945 -11.92 80.54 -51.94
CA GLN A 945 -10.96 81.20 -52.82
C GLN A 945 -11.17 80.83 -54.31
N GLU A 946 -11.47 79.57 -54.60
CA GLU A 946 -11.78 79.08 -55.96
C GLU A 946 -13.21 79.44 -56.42
N GLY A 947 -14.12 79.73 -55.48
CA GLY A 947 -15.48 80.19 -55.76
C GLY A 947 -15.58 81.59 -56.40
N THR A 948 -14.49 82.36 -56.44
CA THR A 948 -14.40 83.61 -57.21
C THR A 948 -13.56 83.41 -58.48
N PRO A 949 -14.16 83.22 -59.66
CA PRO A 949 -13.41 83.22 -60.90
C PRO A 949 -12.85 84.63 -61.18
N ARG A 950 -11.56 84.82 -60.92
CA ARG A 950 -10.78 85.95 -61.47
C ARG A 950 -10.54 85.74 -62.98
N LEU A 951 -11.62 85.60 -63.74
CA LEU A 951 -11.60 85.77 -65.19
C LEU A 951 -11.82 87.26 -65.49
N GLY A 952 -10.71 87.99 -65.58
CA GLY A 952 -10.69 89.33 -66.14
C GLY A 952 -10.94 89.27 -67.64
N PHE A 953 -12.21 89.14 -68.02
CA PHE A 953 -12.69 89.49 -69.35
C PHE A 953 -13.79 90.53 -69.17
N GLU A 954 -13.48 91.77 -69.57
CA GLU A 954 -14.49 92.79 -69.80
C GLU A 954 -15.50 92.23 -70.81
N VAL A 955 -16.79 92.28 -70.48
CA VAL A 955 -17.87 92.00 -71.43
C VAL A 955 -18.18 93.31 -72.14
N PRO A 956 -17.88 93.46 -73.45
CA PRO A 956 -18.37 94.60 -74.19
C PRO A 956 -19.86 94.40 -74.46
N GLU A 957 -20.69 95.35 -74.04
CA GLU A 957 -22.09 95.39 -74.47
C GLU A 957 -22.15 95.65 -75.99
N MET A 958 -22.26 94.58 -76.78
CA MET A 958 -22.48 94.66 -78.22
C MET A 958 -23.90 94.19 -78.58
N PRO A 959 -24.78 95.10 -79.06
CA PRO A 959 -26.08 94.73 -79.58
C PRO A 959 -25.93 94.18 -81.02
N VAL A 960 -25.64 92.88 -81.15
CA VAL A 960 -25.57 92.22 -82.46
C VAL A 960 -26.96 91.79 -82.92
N THR A 961 -27.71 92.71 -83.50
CA THR A 961 -28.73 92.35 -84.50
C THR A 961 -28.02 91.74 -85.70
N ILE A 962 -28.08 90.42 -85.88
CA ILE A 962 -27.65 89.73 -87.11
C ILE A 962 -28.77 89.87 -88.15
N PRO A 963 -28.59 90.65 -89.24
CA PRO A 963 -29.58 90.72 -90.31
C PRO A 963 -29.27 89.61 -91.32
N GLY A 964 -30.25 88.73 -91.59
CA GLY A 964 -30.17 87.80 -92.74
C GLY A 964 -30.06 86.30 -92.45
N LEU A 965 -30.48 85.79 -91.29
CA LEU A 965 -30.92 84.39 -91.23
C LEU A 965 -32.36 84.28 -91.74
N ALA A 966 -32.62 83.31 -92.62
CA ALA A 966 -33.99 83.03 -93.07
C ALA A 966 -34.84 82.53 -91.88
N PRO A 967 -36.17 82.71 -91.90
CA PRO A 967 -37.06 82.23 -90.83
C PRO A 967 -36.91 80.73 -90.53
N ASP A 968 -36.56 79.94 -91.54
CA ASP A 968 -36.35 78.50 -91.44
C ASP A 968 -35.07 78.13 -90.65
N ASP A 969 -33.96 78.86 -90.83
CA ASP A 969 -32.71 78.59 -90.10
C ASP A 969 -32.86 78.82 -88.59
N LYS A 970 -33.60 79.88 -88.21
CA LYS A 970 -33.95 80.14 -86.81
C LYS A 970 -34.78 78.99 -86.22
N ARG A 971 -35.67 78.40 -87.01
CA ARG A 971 -36.49 77.25 -86.60
C ARG A 971 -35.65 75.98 -86.43
N VAL A 972 -34.71 75.72 -87.33
CA VAL A 972 -33.76 74.59 -87.25
C VAL A 972 -32.84 74.72 -86.03
N LEU A 973 -32.31 75.92 -85.77
CA LEU A 973 -31.48 76.16 -84.59
C LEU A 973 -32.27 75.97 -83.28
N LEU A 974 -33.49 76.51 -83.17
CA LEU A 974 -34.33 76.29 -81.98
C LEU A 974 -34.71 74.82 -81.79
N GLN A 975 -35.00 74.07 -82.87
CA GLN A 975 -35.22 72.63 -82.78
C GLN A 975 -33.96 71.86 -82.34
N ARG A 976 -32.77 72.29 -82.79
CA ARG A 976 -31.50 71.68 -82.39
C ARG A 976 -31.13 71.98 -80.94
N VAL A 977 -31.39 73.19 -80.45
CA VAL A 977 -31.25 73.53 -79.02
C VAL A 977 -32.20 72.69 -78.18
N ALA A 978 -33.49 72.61 -78.53
CA ALA A 978 -34.45 71.77 -77.80
C ALA A 978 -34.08 70.28 -77.81
N ALA A 979 -33.54 69.77 -78.92
CA ALA A 979 -33.04 68.39 -78.99
C ALA A 979 -31.82 68.16 -78.08
N LEU A 980 -30.88 69.11 -78.04
CA LEU A 980 -29.72 69.06 -77.15
C LEU A 980 -30.11 69.19 -75.67
N GLU A 981 -31.09 70.03 -75.32
CA GLU A 981 -31.64 70.13 -73.97
C GLU A 981 -32.25 68.80 -73.52
N VAL A 982 -33.05 68.15 -74.38
CA VAL A 982 -33.62 66.82 -74.10
C VAL A 982 -32.52 65.76 -73.93
N GLU A 983 -31.47 65.80 -74.75
CA GLU A 983 -30.37 64.84 -74.62
C GLU A 983 -29.49 65.09 -73.38
N VAL A 984 -29.21 66.35 -73.04
CA VAL A 984 -28.53 66.72 -71.79
C VAL A 984 -29.36 66.28 -70.58
N MET A 985 -30.68 66.51 -70.58
CA MET A 985 -31.57 66.04 -69.52
C MET A 985 -31.60 64.51 -69.42
N LYS A 986 -31.60 63.79 -70.55
CA LYS A 986 -31.52 62.33 -70.58
C LYS A 986 -30.19 61.83 -69.99
N ARG A 987 -29.05 62.37 -70.44
CA ARG A 987 -27.72 62.04 -69.92
C ARG A 987 -27.59 62.40 -68.43
N HIS A 988 -28.22 63.48 -67.97
CA HIS A 988 -28.28 63.85 -66.56
C HIS A 988 -29.09 62.83 -65.73
N GLN A 989 -30.27 62.40 -66.21
CA GLN A 989 -31.06 61.34 -65.57
C GLN A 989 -30.33 59.99 -65.55
N GLU A 990 -29.61 59.62 -66.62
CA GLU A 990 -28.79 58.41 -66.66
C GLU A 990 -27.63 58.46 -65.65
N LYS A 991 -26.96 59.61 -65.53
CA LYS A 991 -25.94 59.83 -64.48
C LYS A 991 -26.54 59.78 -63.06
N GLN A 992 -27.69 60.41 -62.82
CA GLN A 992 -28.39 60.31 -61.52
C GLN A 992 -28.76 58.87 -61.16
N LYS A 993 -29.24 58.07 -62.13
CA LYS A 993 -29.52 56.63 -61.91
C LYS A 993 -28.26 55.86 -61.54
N LYS A 994 -27.15 56.07 -62.25
CA LYS A 994 -25.85 55.46 -61.91
C LYS A 994 -25.35 55.86 -60.52
N VAL A 995 -25.50 57.13 -60.12
CA VAL A 995 -25.17 57.58 -58.76
C VAL A 995 -26.01 56.87 -57.70
N TYR A 996 -27.33 56.77 -57.90
CA TYR A 996 -28.21 56.06 -56.96
C TYR A 996 -27.89 54.56 -56.85
N GLU A 997 -27.51 53.91 -57.97
CA GLU A 997 -27.07 52.52 -57.98
C GLU A 997 -25.74 52.31 -57.25
N LEU A 998 -24.76 53.21 -57.46
CA LEU A 998 -23.49 53.22 -56.73
C LEU A 998 -23.70 53.47 -55.23
N GLU A 999 -24.57 54.40 -54.84
CA GLU A 999 -24.94 54.60 -53.43
C GLU A 999 -25.59 53.36 -52.82
N SER A 1000 -26.50 52.71 -53.54
CA SER A 1000 -27.15 51.47 -53.11
C SER A 1000 -26.12 50.35 -52.88
N ASN A 1001 -25.16 50.19 -53.80
CA ASN A 1001 -24.09 49.21 -53.67
C ASN A 1001 -23.10 49.57 -52.55
N LEU A 1002 -22.75 50.85 -52.37
CA LEU A 1002 -21.92 51.32 -51.27
C LEU A 1002 -22.59 51.08 -49.90
N ARG A 1003 -23.92 51.22 -49.80
CA ARG A 1003 -24.67 50.87 -48.57
C ARG A 1003 -24.65 49.36 -48.30
N LYS A 1004 -24.77 48.50 -49.32
CA LYS A 1004 -24.64 47.04 -49.18
C LYS A 1004 -23.24 46.66 -48.70
N GLU A 1005 -22.18 47.22 -49.31
CA GLU A 1005 -20.81 46.89 -48.93
C GLU A 1005 -20.44 47.41 -47.54
N LYS A 1006 -20.88 48.63 -47.16
CA LYS A 1006 -20.77 49.11 -45.77
C LYS A 1006 -21.46 48.18 -44.78
N LYS A 1007 -22.62 47.61 -45.12
CA LYS A 1007 -23.29 46.62 -44.28
C LYS A 1007 -22.49 45.32 -44.17
N ARG A 1008 -21.95 44.81 -45.28
CA ARG A 1008 -21.11 43.61 -45.31
C ARG A 1008 -19.83 43.78 -44.49
N LEU A 1009 -19.18 44.94 -44.58
CA LEU A 1009 -18.00 45.27 -43.76
C LEU A 1009 -18.34 45.36 -42.27
N HIS A 1010 -19.54 45.82 -41.91
CA HIS A 1010 -20.01 45.82 -40.53
C HIS A 1010 -20.27 44.39 -40.02
N GLU A 1011 -20.98 43.56 -40.78
CA GLU A 1011 -21.21 42.13 -40.48
C GLU A 1011 -19.87 41.38 -40.31
N MET A 1012 -18.89 41.63 -41.19
CA MET A 1012 -17.55 41.04 -41.08
C MET A 1012 -16.77 41.52 -39.84
N ARG A 1013 -16.92 42.79 -39.45
CA ARG A 1013 -16.32 43.33 -38.22
C ARG A 1013 -16.95 42.71 -36.97
N GLU A 1014 -18.26 42.44 -36.97
CA GLU A 1014 -18.91 41.74 -35.86
C GLU A 1014 -18.42 40.30 -35.72
N VAL A 1015 -18.24 39.57 -36.83
CA VAL A 1015 -17.64 38.22 -36.82
C VAL A 1015 -16.23 38.26 -36.23
N LEU A 1016 -15.36 39.15 -36.72
CA LEU A 1016 -13.99 39.29 -36.22
C LEU A 1016 -13.95 39.64 -34.71
N ASN A 1017 -14.81 40.55 -34.25
CA ASN A 1017 -14.93 40.90 -32.83
C ASN A 1017 -15.41 39.71 -31.98
N ASN A 1018 -16.32 38.88 -32.50
CA ASN A 1018 -16.79 37.68 -31.80
C ASN A 1018 -15.70 36.62 -31.70
N GLU A 1019 -14.91 36.43 -32.78
CA GLU A 1019 -13.77 35.51 -32.83
C GLU A 1019 -12.64 35.96 -31.88
N GLN A 1020 -12.35 37.27 -31.82
CA GLN A 1020 -11.43 37.84 -30.83
C GLN A 1020 -11.89 37.60 -29.38
N ARG A 1021 -13.19 37.76 -29.07
CA ARG A 1021 -13.73 37.42 -27.74
C ARG A 1021 -13.60 35.93 -27.44
N HIS A 1022 -13.85 35.07 -28.41
CA HIS A 1022 -13.72 33.62 -28.23
C HIS A 1022 -12.26 33.21 -27.98
N ASN A 1023 -11.30 33.79 -28.70
CA ASN A 1023 -9.87 33.57 -28.46
C ASN A 1023 -9.43 34.04 -27.07
N LEU A 1024 -9.95 35.17 -26.58
CA LEU A 1024 -9.71 35.63 -25.20
C LEU A 1024 -10.32 34.68 -24.15
N GLU A 1025 -11.52 34.15 -24.41
CA GLU A 1025 -12.15 33.14 -23.56
C GLU A 1025 -11.34 31.83 -23.53
N LEU A 1026 -10.81 31.39 -24.68
CA LEU A 1026 -9.91 30.24 -24.76
C LEU A 1026 -8.59 30.47 -24.01
N GLN A 1027 -7.96 31.65 -24.15
CA GLN A 1027 -6.77 32.01 -23.38
C GLN A 1027 -7.04 31.99 -21.87
N ASN A 1028 -8.16 32.53 -21.41
CA ASN A 1028 -8.55 32.47 -20.00
C ASN A 1028 -8.78 31.03 -19.51
N ARG A 1029 -9.40 30.17 -20.33
CA ARG A 1029 -9.58 28.74 -19.99
C ARG A 1029 -8.25 27.99 -19.93
N ILE A 1030 -7.32 28.25 -20.84
CA ILE A 1030 -5.96 27.70 -20.80
C ILE A 1030 -5.24 28.17 -19.54
N GLY A 1031 -5.30 29.46 -19.19
CA GLY A 1031 -4.70 29.99 -17.96
C GLY A 1031 -5.23 29.33 -16.68
N LEU A 1032 -6.54 29.13 -16.58
CA LEU A 1032 -7.18 28.41 -15.47
C LEU A 1032 -6.77 26.92 -15.43
N GLN A 1033 -6.62 26.27 -16.59
CA GLN A 1033 -6.11 24.89 -16.66
C GLN A 1033 -4.64 24.80 -16.23
N SER A 1034 -3.78 25.72 -16.67
CA SER A 1034 -2.39 25.80 -16.23
C SER A 1034 -2.28 26.02 -14.71
N GLN A 1035 -3.11 26.90 -14.13
CA GLN A 1035 -3.16 27.09 -12.69
C GLN A 1035 -3.61 25.81 -11.96
N SER A 1036 -4.66 25.15 -12.44
CA SER A 1036 -5.11 23.87 -11.86
C SER A 1036 -4.08 22.75 -11.97
N MET A 1037 -3.21 22.73 -12.99
CA MET A 1037 -2.12 21.76 -13.06
C MET A 1037 -1.01 22.08 -12.05
N ALA A 1038 -0.65 23.37 -11.88
CA ALA A 1038 0.31 23.78 -10.87
C ALA A 1038 -0.16 23.45 -9.44
N ASP A 1039 -1.45 23.66 -9.13
CA ASP A 1039 -2.03 23.28 -7.83
C ASP A 1039 -1.95 21.75 -7.60
N LEU A 1040 -2.18 20.94 -8.64
CA LEU A 1040 -2.05 19.48 -8.58
C LEU A 1040 -0.59 19.02 -8.44
N GLU A 1041 0.37 19.71 -9.05
CA GLU A 1041 1.80 19.44 -8.87
C GLU A 1041 2.24 19.71 -7.43
N VAL A 1042 1.80 20.82 -6.83
CA VAL A 1042 2.05 21.13 -5.41
C VAL A 1042 1.42 20.07 -4.50
N GLN A 1043 0.19 19.63 -4.77
CA GLN A 1043 -0.43 18.53 -4.02
C GLN A 1043 0.35 17.21 -4.15
N ARG A 1044 0.83 16.88 -5.35
CA ARG A 1044 1.68 15.70 -5.60
C ARG A 1044 2.98 15.78 -4.80
N GLU A 1045 3.63 16.94 -4.75
CA GLU A 1045 4.86 17.12 -3.97
C GLU A 1045 4.62 16.96 -2.47
N ILE A 1046 3.51 17.51 -1.94
CA ILE A 1046 3.11 17.34 -0.53
C ILE A 1046 2.87 15.84 -0.22
N LEU A 1047 2.21 15.10 -1.11
CA LEU A 1047 1.99 13.66 -0.96
C LEU A 1047 3.30 12.86 -1.02
N GLN A 1048 4.24 13.21 -1.91
CA GLN A 1048 5.55 12.57 -1.96
C GLN A 1048 6.36 12.82 -0.68
N ARG A 1049 6.36 14.06 -0.16
CA ARG A 1049 7.01 14.39 1.12
C ARG A 1049 6.40 13.61 2.30
N ARG A 1050 5.07 13.42 2.31
CA ARG A 1050 4.38 12.56 3.30
C ARG A 1050 4.76 11.09 3.14
N SER A 1051 4.79 10.55 1.92
CA SER A 1051 5.21 9.17 1.66
C SER A 1051 6.61 8.91 2.18
N SER A 1052 7.58 9.75 1.81
CA SER A 1052 8.98 9.67 2.24
C SER A 1052 9.15 9.76 3.77
N TYR A 1053 8.35 10.60 4.45
CA TYR A 1053 8.31 10.64 5.92
C TYR A 1053 7.79 9.33 6.52
N HIS A 1054 6.71 8.77 5.98
CA HIS A 1054 6.17 7.49 6.45
C HIS A 1054 7.13 6.31 6.16
N GLU A 1055 7.76 6.28 4.99
CA GLU A 1055 8.80 5.31 4.63
C GLU A 1055 9.98 5.37 5.61
N SER A 1056 10.47 6.57 5.92
CA SER A 1056 11.55 6.78 6.89
C SER A 1056 11.17 6.26 8.29
N ARG A 1057 9.95 6.55 8.75
CA ARG A 1057 9.43 6.10 10.05
C ARG A 1057 9.17 4.59 10.09
N VAL A 1058 8.79 3.97 8.97
CA VAL A 1058 8.71 2.51 8.83
C VAL A 1058 10.10 1.88 8.89
N HIS A 1059 11.10 2.45 8.23
CA HIS A 1059 12.49 1.98 8.33
C HIS A 1059 13.05 2.09 9.75
N GLU A 1060 12.70 3.15 10.49
CA GLU A 1060 13.05 3.29 11.92
C GLU A 1060 12.45 2.17 12.76
N TYR A 1061 11.14 1.90 12.62
CA TYR A 1061 10.49 0.78 13.33
C TYR A 1061 11.05 -0.58 12.94
N ILE A 1062 11.42 -0.80 11.67
CA ILE A 1062 12.10 -2.03 11.22
C ILE A 1062 13.47 -2.14 11.92
N GLY A 1063 14.24 -1.06 12.04
CA GLY A 1063 15.52 -1.05 12.76
C GLY A 1063 15.36 -1.39 14.25
N GLN A 1064 14.37 -0.80 14.92
CA GLN A 1064 14.03 -1.11 16.32
C GLN A 1064 13.62 -2.58 16.49
N LEU A 1065 12.81 -3.12 15.57
CA LEU A 1065 12.42 -4.54 15.56
C LEU A 1065 13.60 -5.48 15.26
N GLU A 1066 14.54 -5.13 14.38
CA GLU A 1066 15.77 -5.91 14.16
C GLU A 1066 16.67 -5.92 15.42
N ALA A 1067 16.74 -4.81 16.15
CA ALA A 1067 17.49 -4.72 17.40
C ALA A 1067 16.89 -5.61 18.51
N GLU A 1068 15.58 -5.50 18.78
CA GLU A 1068 14.90 -6.35 19.76
C GLU A 1068 14.93 -7.84 19.35
N ARG A 1069 14.76 -8.18 18.06
CA ARG A 1069 14.96 -9.57 17.56
C ARG A 1069 16.38 -10.09 17.79
N SER A 1070 17.40 -9.22 17.81
CA SER A 1070 18.78 -9.62 18.06
C SER A 1070 19.04 -9.85 19.56
N LYS A 1071 18.43 -9.03 20.41
CA LYS A 1071 18.41 -9.21 21.88
C LYS A 1071 17.63 -10.45 22.32
N VAL A 1072 16.52 -10.78 21.65
CA VAL A 1072 15.79 -12.05 21.87
C VAL A 1072 16.68 -13.24 21.50
N ARG A 1073 17.40 -13.19 20.37
CA ARG A 1073 18.33 -14.26 19.98
C ARG A 1073 19.45 -14.49 20.99
N SER A 1074 20.08 -13.43 21.53
CA SER A 1074 21.09 -13.60 22.59
C SER A 1074 20.51 -14.23 23.87
N LEU A 1075 19.29 -13.84 24.26
CA LEU A 1075 18.60 -14.43 25.41
C LEU A 1075 18.21 -15.90 25.16
N GLU A 1076 17.83 -16.28 23.94
CA GLU A 1076 17.58 -17.68 23.58
C GLU A 1076 18.86 -18.52 23.60
N ASP A 1077 20.00 -17.98 23.16
CA ASP A 1077 21.30 -18.64 23.26
C ASP A 1077 21.75 -18.81 24.73
N ASP A 1078 21.54 -17.81 25.59
CA ASP A 1078 21.85 -17.90 27.02
C ASP A 1078 20.94 -18.91 27.73
N LEU A 1079 19.63 -18.93 27.42
CA LEU A 1079 18.70 -19.95 27.90
C LEU A 1079 19.10 -21.37 27.43
N SER A 1080 19.64 -21.49 26.22
CA SER A 1080 20.14 -22.75 25.67
C SER A 1080 21.38 -23.25 26.44
N LYS A 1081 22.30 -22.35 26.81
CA LYS A 1081 23.45 -22.66 27.68
C LYS A 1081 22.98 -23.15 29.04
N GLU A 1082 22.07 -22.44 29.71
CA GLU A 1082 21.55 -22.87 31.02
C GLU A 1082 20.82 -24.21 30.97
N ARG A 1083 20.02 -24.47 29.92
CA ARG A 1083 19.43 -25.80 29.70
C ARG A 1083 20.48 -26.90 29.53
N SER A 1084 21.67 -26.58 28.99
CA SER A 1084 22.77 -27.54 28.90
C SER A 1084 23.48 -27.75 30.24
N HIS A 1085 23.62 -26.70 31.08
CA HIS A 1085 24.12 -26.82 32.45
C HIS A 1085 23.18 -27.68 33.32
N VAL A 1086 21.87 -27.43 33.26
CA VAL A 1086 20.87 -28.24 34.00
C VAL A 1086 20.96 -29.71 33.60
N LYS A 1087 21.00 -30.05 32.31
CA LYS A 1087 21.18 -31.43 31.84
C LYS A 1087 22.49 -32.08 32.30
N HIS A 1088 23.56 -31.30 32.43
CA HIS A 1088 24.82 -31.81 32.97
C HIS A 1088 24.72 -32.09 34.48
N LEU A 1089 24.08 -31.20 35.25
CA LEU A 1089 23.82 -31.40 36.68
C LEU A 1089 22.87 -32.59 36.92
N GLU A 1090 21.84 -32.77 36.10
CA GLU A 1090 20.96 -33.96 36.12
C GLU A 1090 21.77 -35.25 35.88
N ALA A 1091 22.65 -35.27 34.88
CA ALA A 1091 23.50 -36.43 34.61
C ALA A 1091 24.50 -36.73 35.75
N LEU A 1092 25.06 -35.69 36.39
CA LEU A 1092 25.90 -35.85 37.58
C LEU A 1092 25.11 -36.42 38.76
N LEU A 1093 23.93 -35.86 39.07
CA LEU A 1093 23.04 -36.34 40.13
C LEU A 1093 22.62 -37.79 39.90
N GLU A 1094 22.30 -38.18 38.67
CA GLU A 1094 21.93 -39.55 38.35
C GLU A 1094 23.13 -40.51 38.45
N SER A 1095 24.33 -40.06 38.07
CA SER A 1095 25.56 -40.85 38.29
C SER A 1095 25.85 -41.08 39.78
N GLU A 1096 25.56 -40.09 40.63
CA GLU A 1096 25.78 -40.18 42.08
C GLU A 1096 24.71 -41.03 42.76
N ARG A 1097 23.43 -40.90 42.36
CA ARG A 1097 22.35 -41.82 42.76
C ARG A 1097 22.71 -43.28 42.45
N LYS A 1098 23.26 -43.54 41.27
CA LYS A 1098 23.70 -44.88 40.87
C LYS A 1098 24.84 -45.39 41.76
N ARG A 1099 25.86 -44.57 42.07
CA ARG A 1099 26.93 -44.92 43.00
C ARG A 1099 26.40 -45.25 44.40
N VAL A 1100 25.47 -44.44 44.92
CA VAL A 1100 24.83 -44.68 46.22
C VAL A 1100 24.02 -45.98 46.21
N MET A 1101 23.29 -46.28 45.13
CA MET A 1101 22.55 -47.53 44.99
C MET A 1101 23.49 -48.75 44.91
N GLU A 1102 24.60 -48.65 44.16
CA GLU A 1102 25.63 -49.69 44.10
C GLU A 1102 26.34 -49.92 45.44
N ALA A 1103 26.54 -48.87 46.24
CA ALA A 1103 27.04 -48.98 47.61
C ALA A 1103 26.04 -49.71 48.53
N LYS A 1104 24.77 -49.27 48.54
CA LYS A 1104 23.70 -49.93 49.32
C LYS A 1104 23.52 -51.41 48.97
N LEU A 1105 23.68 -51.79 47.69
CA LEU A 1105 23.65 -53.19 47.26
C LEU A 1105 24.86 -54.01 47.78
N LYS A 1106 26.06 -53.42 47.82
CA LYS A 1106 27.26 -54.07 48.41
C LYS A 1106 27.10 -54.25 49.92
N ASP A 1107 26.63 -53.23 50.62
CA ASP A 1107 26.41 -53.28 52.07
C ASP A 1107 25.31 -54.29 52.42
N SER A 1108 24.22 -54.33 51.65
CA SER A 1108 23.18 -55.36 51.79
C SER A 1108 23.73 -56.77 51.58
N SER A 1109 24.57 -56.99 50.56
CA SER A 1109 25.22 -58.29 50.31
C SER A 1109 26.17 -58.70 51.44
N TYR A 1110 26.90 -57.75 52.01
CA TYR A 1110 27.78 -57.97 53.17
C TYR A 1110 26.99 -58.33 54.44
N ILE A 1111 25.89 -57.61 54.71
CA ILE A 1111 24.96 -57.92 55.82
C ILE A 1111 24.35 -59.31 55.64
N GLU A 1112 23.92 -59.68 54.43
CA GLU A 1112 23.38 -61.01 54.12
C GLU A 1112 24.42 -62.11 54.36
N SER A 1113 25.68 -61.88 53.98
CA SER A 1113 26.79 -62.80 54.25
C SER A 1113 27.07 -62.96 55.76
N MET A 1114 27.05 -61.87 56.53
CA MET A 1114 27.20 -61.94 57.99
C MET A 1114 26.03 -62.69 58.66
N ARG A 1115 24.80 -62.52 58.17
CA ARG A 1115 23.63 -63.30 58.63
C ARG A 1115 23.82 -64.80 58.38
N GLN A 1116 24.22 -65.19 57.17
CA GLN A 1116 24.50 -66.60 56.83
C GLN A 1116 25.62 -67.19 57.70
N GLN A 1117 26.67 -66.43 58.02
CA GLN A 1117 27.73 -66.86 58.93
C GLN A 1117 27.21 -67.07 60.36
N LEU A 1118 26.37 -66.15 60.86
CA LEU A 1118 25.74 -66.27 62.17
C LEU A 1118 24.79 -67.48 62.24
N ASP A 1119 23.93 -67.69 61.24
CA ASP A 1119 23.03 -68.84 61.16
C ASP A 1119 23.81 -70.16 61.16
N THR A 1120 24.96 -70.20 60.47
CA THR A 1120 25.85 -71.37 60.44
C THR A 1120 26.47 -71.64 61.82
N ALA A 1121 26.86 -70.60 62.57
CA ALA A 1121 27.38 -70.72 63.93
C ALA A 1121 26.29 -71.11 64.96
N LEU A 1122 25.05 -70.64 64.78
CA LEU A 1122 23.92 -71.04 65.63
C LEU A 1122 23.51 -72.51 65.39
N ASP A 1123 23.58 -72.99 64.14
CA ASP A 1123 23.38 -74.41 63.83
C ASP A 1123 24.55 -75.29 64.32
N SER A 1124 25.80 -74.78 64.30
CA SER A 1124 26.95 -75.46 64.93
C SER A 1124 26.76 -75.59 66.46
N GLU A 1125 26.37 -74.50 67.14
CA GLU A 1125 26.11 -74.50 68.58
C GLU A 1125 24.96 -75.42 68.96
N THR A 1126 23.83 -75.39 68.23
CA THR A 1126 22.68 -76.27 68.51
C THR A 1126 22.95 -77.74 68.17
N LYS A 1127 23.87 -78.06 67.25
CA LYS A 1127 24.37 -79.42 67.02
C LYS A 1127 25.28 -79.88 68.16
N LEU A 1128 26.17 -79.02 68.68
CA LEU A 1128 27.00 -79.31 69.85
C LEU A 1128 26.15 -79.50 71.12
N ARG A 1129 25.15 -78.63 71.35
CA ARG A 1129 24.18 -78.78 72.45
C ARG A 1129 23.40 -80.09 72.38
N ARG A 1130 22.93 -80.50 71.18
CA ARG A 1130 22.28 -81.82 70.99
C ARG A 1130 23.21 -82.98 71.36
N LYS A 1131 24.45 -82.99 70.84
CA LYS A 1131 25.46 -84.00 71.23
C LYS A 1131 25.72 -84.03 72.74
N LEU A 1132 25.66 -82.88 73.42
CA LEU A 1132 25.83 -82.80 74.87
C LEU A 1132 24.63 -83.40 75.63
N VAL A 1133 23.40 -83.16 75.16
CA VAL A 1133 22.18 -83.74 75.74
C VAL A 1133 22.12 -85.26 75.55
N ASP A 1134 22.44 -85.75 74.36
CA ASP A 1134 22.45 -87.18 74.03
C ASP A 1134 23.52 -87.97 74.82
N GLN A 1135 24.50 -87.30 75.43
CA GLN A 1135 25.55 -87.89 76.27
C GLN A 1135 25.26 -87.84 77.79
N VAL A 1136 24.11 -87.31 78.22
CA VAL A 1136 23.69 -87.34 79.63
C VAL A 1136 22.78 -88.56 79.88
N PRO A 1137 23.26 -89.63 80.55
CA PRO A 1137 22.41 -90.79 80.84
C PRO A 1137 21.34 -90.43 81.88
N HIS A 1138 20.07 -90.64 81.52
CA HIS A 1138 18.94 -90.53 82.46
C HIS A 1138 19.16 -91.46 83.67
N ARG A 1139 19.17 -90.88 84.87
CA ARG A 1139 19.19 -91.65 86.12
C ARG A 1139 17.77 -92.08 86.51
N ASP A 1140 17.42 -93.30 86.14
CA ASP A 1140 16.28 -93.98 86.75
C ASP A 1140 16.51 -94.23 88.25
N ARG A 1141 15.44 -94.07 89.03
CA ARG A 1141 15.36 -94.59 90.39
C ARG A 1141 15.06 -96.08 90.33
N ASP A 1142 16.00 -96.94 90.73
CA ASP A 1142 15.88 -97.61 92.02
C ASP A 1142 17.08 -98.53 92.37
N ARG A 1143 17.40 -98.54 93.67
CA ARG A 1143 18.04 -99.59 94.49
C ARG A 1143 18.94 -100.65 93.82
N GLY A 1144 20.22 -100.63 94.24
CA GLY A 1144 20.79 -101.82 94.89
C GLY A 1144 22.12 -102.38 94.35
N SER A 1145 23.19 -102.14 95.12
CA SER A 1145 24.30 -103.09 95.36
C SER A 1145 24.90 -103.89 94.17
N CYS A 1146 26.06 -103.46 93.66
CA CYS A 1146 27.34 -104.13 93.99
C CYS A 1146 28.56 -103.28 93.59
N ARG A 1147 29.75 -103.66 94.08
CA ARG A 1147 31.06 -103.09 93.70
C ARG A 1147 31.50 -103.60 92.31
N CYS A 1148 32.05 -102.72 91.47
CA CYS A 1148 33.42 -102.78 90.93
C CYS A 1148 33.64 -101.82 89.72
N ASN A 1149 34.92 -101.56 89.43
CA ASN A 1149 35.47 -100.93 88.21
C ASN A 1149 35.37 -99.40 88.05
N TYR A 1150 36.23 -98.73 88.82
CA TYR A 1150 37.19 -97.74 88.26
C TYR A 1150 37.69 -98.19 86.87
N ALA A 1151 37.52 -97.35 85.81
CA ALA A 1151 38.25 -97.41 84.53
C ALA A 1151 37.73 -96.46 83.42
N LEU A 1152 36.59 -95.77 83.59
CA LEU A 1152 35.90 -95.05 82.49
C LEU A 1152 35.57 -93.57 82.75
N THR A 1153 36.14 -92.98 83.82
CA THR A 1153 35.83 -91.60 84.23
C THR A 1153 36.78 -90.53 83.68
N GLU A 1154 38.01 -90.85 83.28
CA GLU A 1154 38.96 -89.83 82.77
C GLU A 1154 38.75 -89.50 81.29
N THR A 1155 38.50 -90.50 80.44
CA THR A 1155 38.24 -90.30 79.00
C THR A 1155 36.89 -89.65 78.72
N THR A 1156 35.92 -89.79 79.62
CA THR A 1156 34.63 -89.09 79.53
C THR A 1156 34.73 -87.66 80.04
N THR A 1157 35.48 -87.38 81.13
CA THR A 1157 35.72 -86.00 81.56
C THR A 1157 36.55 -85.20 80.56
N ALA A 1158 37.59 -85.80 79.95
CA ALA A 1158 38.44 -85.12 78.97
C ALA A 1158 37.66 -84.66 77.72
N LYS A 1159 36.76 -85.51 77.20
CA LYS A 1159 35.86 -85.15 76.09
C LYS A 1159 34.81 -84.12 76.50
N LEU A 1160 34.35 -84.14 77.77
CA LEU A 1160 33.44 -83.14 78.30
C LEU A 1160 34.12 -81.79 78.55
N THR A 1161 35.43 -81.73 78.80
CA THR A 1161 36.19 -80.48 78.83
C THR A 1161 36.47 -79.96 77.43
N GLU A 1162 36.89 -80.82 76.50
CA GLU A 1162 37.09 -80.48 75.08
C GLU A 1162 35.82 -79.88 74.45
N ILE A 1163 34.67 -80.55 74.58
CA ILE A 1163 33.38 -80.04 74.08
C ILE A 1163 32.95 -78.74 74.80
N LYS A 1164 33.31 -78.54 76.07
CA LYS A 1164 33.03 -77.28 76.80
C LYS A 1164 33.92 -76.14 76.33
N GLU A 1165 35.18 -76.41 75.98
CA GLU A 1165 36.11 -75.43 75.43
C GLU A 1165 35.70 -75.02 74.01
N GLU A 1166 35.28 -75.97 73.17
CA GLU A 1166 34.64 -75.69 71.86
C GLU A 1166 33.37 -74.83 72.02
N LEU A 1167 32.46 -75.21 72.93
CA LEU A 1167 31.25 -74.41 73.23
C LEU A 1167 31.57 -73.03 73.81
N CYS A 1168 32.70 -72.87 74.50
CA CYS A 1168 33.14 -71.57 74.99
C CYS A 1168 33.66 -70.70 73.84
N HIS A 1169 34.49 -71.25 72.95
CA HIS A 1169 35.03 -70.56 71.78
C HIS A 1169 33.91 -70.14 70.82
N GLU A 1170 32.96 -71.02 70.50
CA GLU A 1170 31.87 -70.68 69.58
C GLU A 1170 30.87 -69.69 70.22
N ARG A 1171 30.66 -69.73 71.56
CA ARG A 1171 29.90 -68.68 72.26
C ARG A 1171 30.60 -67.32 72.22
N VAL A 1172 31.92 -67.26 72.41
CA VAL A 1172 32.69 -66.01 72.23
C VAL A 1172 32.52 -65.48 70.81
N ARG A 1173 32.62 -66.36 69.81
CA ARG A 1173 32.44 -66.01 68.40
C ARG A 1173 31.03 -65.49 68.07
N VAL A 1174 29.99 -66.10 68.65
CA VAL A 1174 28.60 -65.59 68.54
C VAL A 1174 28.48 -64.20 69.16
N VAL A 1175 29.04 -63.98 70.37
CA VAL A 1175 29.01 -62.67 71.03
C VAL A 1175 29.79 -61.60 70.23
N GLU A 1176 30.93 -61.95 69.61
CA GLU A 1176 31.67 -61.05 68.73
C GLU A 1176 30.88 -60.69 67.46
N LEU A 1177 30.16 -61.65 66.86
CA LEU A 1177 29.27 -61.41 65.71
C LEU A 1177 28.04 -60.58 66.09
N GLU A 1178 27.44 -60.83 67.26
CA GLU A 1178 26.34 -60.02 67.79
C GLU A 1178 26.78 -58.57 68.06
N ALA A 1179 27.97 -58.37 68.63
CA ALA A 1179 28.55 -57.04 68.83
C ALA A 1179 28.85 -56.31 67.50
N ALA A 1180 29.37 -57.03 66.49
CA ALA A 1180 29.58 -56.47 65.16
C ALA A 1180 28.25 -56.08 64.46
N LEU A 1181 27.21 -56.91 64.60
CA LEU A 1181 25.87 -56.60 64.09
C LEU A 1181 25.20 -55.44 64.85
N ALA A 1182 25.44 -55.30 66.16
CA ALA A 1182 24.96 -54.16 66.94
C ALA A 1182 25.61 -52.85 66.46
N SER A 1183 26.94 -52.83 66.29
CA SER A 1183 27.65 -51.67 65.73
C SER A 1183 27.21 -51.33 64.30
N GLY A 1184 26.94 -52.35 63.48
CA GLY A 1184 26.37 -52.15 62.13
C GLY A 1184 24.96 -51.52 62.15
N ARG A 1185 24.12 -51.87 63.13
CA ARG A 1185 22.79 -51.25 63.32
C ARG A 1185 22.90 -49.80 63.77
N GLU A 1186 23.83 -49.49 64.68
CA GLU A 1186 24.08 -48.13 65.16
C GLU A 1186 24.56 -47.23 64.01
N MET A 1187 25.45 -47.74 63.15
CA MET A 1187 25.92 -47.03 61.95
C MET A 1187 24.83 -46.83 60.89
N LEU A 1188 23.89 -47.77 60.75
CA LEU A 1188 22.70 -47.60 59.91
C LEU A 1188 21.74 -46.54 60.48
N LEU A 1189 21.56 -46.49 61.80
CA LEU A 1189 20.72 -45.48 62.47
C LEU A 1189 21.29 -44.07 62.25
N ASP A 1190 22.61 -43.90 62.34
CA ASP A 1190 23.31 -42.65 62.03
C ASP A 1190 23.15 -42.23 60.56
N LEU A 1191 23.10 -43.20 59.63
CA LEU A 1191 22.83 -42.94 58.22
C LEU A 1191 21.36 -42.55 57.99
N GLU A 1192 20.40 -43.19 58.65
CA GLU A 1192 18.98 -42.79 58.61
C GLU A 1192 18.78 -41.37 59.17
N ILE A 1193 19.41 -41.03 60.30
CA ILE A 1193 19.37 -39.69 60.88
C ILE A 1193 19.98 -38.63 59.94
N ARG A 1194 21.04 -38.98 59.19
CA ARG A 1194 21.60 -38.09 58.15
C ARG A 1194 20.68 -37.96 56.94
N GLU A 1195 20.12 -39.06 56.43
CA GLU A 1195 19.13 -38.99 55.35
C GLU A 1195 17.92 -38.15 55.75
N GLU A 1196 17.41 -38.28 56.97
CA GLU A 1196 16.25 -37.50 57.43
C GLU A 1196 16.58 -36.01 57.60
N LYS A 1197 17.80 -35.66 58.05
CA LYS A 1197 18.27 -34.26 58.03
C LYS A 1197 18.35 -33.70 56.61
N SER A 1198 18.90 -34.47 55.66
CA SER A 1198 18.97 -34.05 54.25
C SER A 1198 17.59 -33.93 53.61
N ARG A 1199 16.64 -34.82 53.94
CA ARG A 1199 15.23 -34.70 53.50
C ARG A 1199 14.59 -33.43 54.03
N LYS A 1200 14.72 -33.16 55.33
CA LYS A 1200 14.22 -31.92 55.96
C LYS A 1200 14.82 -30.66 55.33
N GLN A 1201 16.11 -30.68 54.97
CA GLN A 1201 16.72 -29.57 54.21
C GLN A 1201 16.10 -29.41 52.81
N VAL A 1202 15.98 -30.49 52.03
CA VAL A 1202 15.34 -30.47 50.70
C VAL A 1202 13.88 -30.02 50.77
N ASP A 1203 13.15 -30.39 51.82
CA ASP A 1203 11.77 -29.97 52.02
C ASP A 1203 11.68 -28.48 52.42
N THR A 1204 12.64 -27.93 53.19
CA THR A 1204 12.73 -26.48 53.40
C THR A 1204 13.12 -25.72 52.13
N GLU A 1205 14.03 -26.24 51.31
CA GLU A 1205 14.39 -25.64 50.01
C GLU A 1205 13.21 -25.67 49.02
N ARG A 1206 12.40 -26.74 49.04
CA ARG A 1206 11.13 -26.82 48.31
C ARG A 1206 10.10 -25.83 48.83
N GLU A 1207 9.96 -25.67 50.14
CA GLU A 1207 9.02 -24.69 50.71
C GLU A 1207 9.38 -23.26 50.31
N VAL A 1208 10.68 -22.92 50.32
CA VAL A 1208 11.18 -21.63 49.80
C VAL A 1208 10.90 -21.49 48.31
N SER A 1209 11.15 -22.53 47.50
CA SER A 1209 10.88 -22.52 46.06
C SER A 1209 9.40 -22.34 45.74
N VAL A 1210 8.49 -23.02 46.46
CA VAL A 1210 7.04 -22.88 46.31
C VAL A 1210 6.56 -21.48 46.73
N ARG A 1211 7.13 -20.89 47.79
CA ARG A 1211 6.84 -19.49 48.17
C ARG A 1211 7.27 -18.51 47.06
N LEU A 1212 8.49 -18.65 46.52
CA LEU A 1212 8.98 -17.82 45.41
C LEU A 1212 8.13 -17.99 44.14
N GLN A 1213 7.73 -19.21 43.78
CA GLN A 1213 6.82 -19.45 42.66
C GLN A 1213 5.44 -18.82 42.88
N THR A 1214 4.95 -18.85 44.12
CA THR A 1214 3.67 -18.20 44.49
C THR A 1214 3.78 -16.68 44.38
N GLU A 1215 4.88 -16.07 44.83
CA GLU A 1215 5.14 -14.64 44.66
C GLU A 1215 5.27 -14.25 43.18
N VAL A 1216 5.98 -15.03 42.37
CA VAL A 1216 6.08 -14.81 40.91
C VAL A 1216 4.72 -14.91 40.24
N ALA A 1217 3.88 -15.89 40.61
CA ALA A 1217 2.52 -16.01 40.07
C ALA A 1217 1.61 -14.85 40.50
N VAL A 1218 1.76 -14.34 41.73
CA VAL A 1218 1.05 -13.12 42.19
C VAL A 1218 1.52 -11.89 41.41
N LEU A 1219 2.82 -11.72 41.17
CA LEU A 1219 3.38 -10.62 40.39
C LEU A 1219 2.99 -10.71 38.90
N GLN A 1220 2.90 -11.91 38.33
CA GLN A 1220 2.36 -12.14 36.99
C GLN A 1220 0.86 -11.80 36.93
N GLY A 1221 0.06 -12.24 37.89
CA GLY A 1221 -1.36 -11.89 37.97
C GLY A 1221 -1.59 -10.38 38.16
N GLN A 1222 -0.73 -9.69 38.91
CA GLN A 1222 -0.73 -8.22 39.01
C GLN A 1222 -0.35 -7.57 37.68
N ARG A 1223 0.67 -8.07 36.99
CA ARG A 1223 1.06 -7.59 35.65
C ARG A 1223 -0.04 -7.79 34.62
N GLU A 1224 -0.67 -8.96 34.58
CA GLU A 1224 -1.81 -9.25 33.70
C GLU A 1224 -3.02 -8.37 34.03
N SER A 1225 -3.31 -8.16 35.32
CA SER A 1225 -4.35 -7.22 35.78
C SER A 1225 -4.05 -5.78 35.36
N LEU A 1226 -2.79 -5.34 35.38
CA LEU A 1226 -2.38 -4.01 34.91
C LEU A 1226 -2.44 -3.91 33.37
N GLN A 1227 -2.06 -4.97 32.65
CA GLN A 1227 -2.20 -5.10 31.18
C GLN A 1227 -3.64 -5.33 30.70
N THR A 1228 -4.60 -5.45 31.61
CA THR A 1228 -6.05 -5.49 31.32
C THR A 1228 -6.77 -4.23 31.85
N GLN A 1229 -6.05 -3.36 32.58
CA GLN A 1229 -6.51 -2.05 33.04
C GLN A 1229 -6.02 -0.91 32.14
N ALA A 1230 -4.84 -1.07 31.55
CA ALA A 1230 -4.52 -0.51 30.25
C ALA A 1230 -5.17 -1.40 29.16
#